data_AF-A0A970ZMK8-F1
#
_entry.id   AF-A0A970ZMK8-F1
#
_cell.length_a   1.000
_cell.length_b   1.000
_cell.length_c   1.000
_cell.angle_alpha   90.00
_cell.angle_beta   90.00
_cell.angle_gamma   90.00
#
_symmetry.space_group_name_H-M   'P 1'
#
loop_
_entity.id
_entity.type
_entity.pdbx_description
1 polymer ?
#
loop_
_entity_poly.entity_id
_entity_poly.type
_entity_poly.pdbx_seq_one_letter_code
_entity_poly.pdbx_strand_id
1 'polypeptide(L)'
;FTKADIIAGQDVFQRYGLMDHGSIWGHGSQRGMEFSAVTLHKIGETVRDRVSQEEYGRPYDQLSEEERDVVELRTLRSMKKNTYDAGADTLSLNSNQVAALNDIQEYWEYTFREGDKGYGFLPNTIPTPEERKQLGRFFFWTAWAASAARPGSDHSYTNNWPPDRMVGNVATTETYIWSLAGVVSLFVTLGLFIFWVHRDRLWYGEPQGVPLAEKLVDMPLTSSQFKAAKYFLVVILLFLLQTSFGGLLAHYTVHPGSFYIPIVGELIPYSWAKTWHLQLAIFWIATTWVASAIYLAPIIGGREPRGQGVLVQILFGAIVVVAVGSLVGEIAGIYGFFGDWWFWLGHQGWEYLELGRLWQILLFVGLLAWLFIVYRAISNKTSRIGDEDFKKLINFYVVAAILVVAFFAFGLFFARGTHITIADYWRWFVVHIWVESIFEAFGVAVISVLLVAMGLAPAAAALRVAYFTAAFVAFSGILGTAHHYFWFGGPSAWLAIGSVFSSVEPVPLFGLVVRGLMEYKSIRQKGQAFPYKWPMYFLVASSFWNFLGAGIFGFLINLPVINFFEHGTYLTVNHGHAALFGVYGMLSIGLVLFSWRGMVDRKHWSDTPLKVSFWGFNIGLFLMTVLTLFPVGIAQAWTSFKEGLWIARDVSFFERPFVAFLGQLRIVPDTVIIVLGVVPLLIFLFKTYPHLKQFGPTREIEPEPAGTTKSR
;
A
#
# COMPACT_ATOMS: atom_id res chain seq x y z
N PHE A 1 30.70 -19.48 3.93
CA PHE A 1 29.72 -19.62 2.82
C PHE A 1 29.97 -18.48 1.84
N THR A 2 29.41 -18.54 0.65
CA THR A 2 29.68 -17.62 -0.48
C THR A 2 28.54 -16.63 -0.69
N LYS A 3 28.73 -15.66 -1.59
CA LYS A 3 27.64 -14.79 -2.06
C LYS A 3 26.48 -15.57 -2.69
N ALA A 4 26.77 -16.64 -3.42
CA ALA A 4 25.74 -17.47 -4.05
C ALA A 4 24.84 -18.16 -3.01
N ASP A 5 25.41 -18.57 -1.88
CA ASP A 5 24.68 -19.14 -0.74
C ASP A 5 23.68 -18.13 -0.14
N ILE A 6 24.11 -16.87 0.05
CA ILE A 6 23.24 -15.79 0.56
C ILE A 6 22.08 -15.53 -0.41
N ILE A 7 22.37 -15.45 -1.71
CA ILE A 7 21.35 -15.22 -2.74
C ILE A 7 20.39 -16.42 -2.84
N ALA A 8 20.88 -17.65 -2.69
CA ALA A 8 20.02 -18.83 -2.62
C ALA A 8 19.07 -18.76 -1.40
N GLY A 9 19.55 -18.28 -0.24
CA GLY A 9 18.69 -18.02 0.92
C GLY A 9 17.65 -16.93 0.66
N GLN A 10 18.01 -15.87 -0.05
CA GLN A 10 17.05 -14.84 -0.49
C GLN A 10 15.98 -15.42 -1.43
N ASP A 11 16.37 -16.28 -2.37
CA ASP A 11 15.44 -16.98 -3.27
C ASP A 11 14.44 -17.84 -2.48
N VAL A 12 14.89 -18.53 -1.43
CA VAL A 12 14.03 -19.31 -0.51
C VAL A 12 13.06 -18.40 0.23
N PHE A 13 13.56 -17.30 0.82
CA PHE A 13 12.72 -16.30 1.48
C PHE A 13 11.59 -15.79 0.56
N GLN A 14 11.93 -15.54 -0.70
CA GLN A 14 10.98 -15.05 -1.69
C GLN A 14 9.98 -16.11 -2.15
N ARG A 15 10.47 -17.31 -2.50
CA ARG A 15 9.66 -18.43 -3.03
C ARG A 15 8.53 -18.83 -2.11
N TYR A 16 8.81 -18.93 -0.81
CA TYR A 16 7.84 -19.37 0.20
C TYR A 16 7.01 -18.21 0.79
N GLY A 17 7.13 -16.99 0.23
CA GLY A 17 6.34 -15.84 0.64
C GLY A 17 6.62 -15.41 2.09
N LEU A 18 7.86 -15.53 2.56
CA LEU A 18 8.17 -15.23 3.97
C LEU A 18 8.07 -13.74 4.30
N MET A 19 8.15 -12.84 3.32
CA MET A 19 7.83 -11.41 3.49
C MET A 19 6.33 -11.17 3.80
N ASP A 20 5.47 -12.10 3.37
CA ASP A 20 4.04 -12.10 3.70
C ASP A 20 3.75 -12.79 5.04
N HIS A 21 4.78 -13.25 5.75
CA HIS A 21 4.66 -13.85 7.07
C HIS A 21 5.37 -13.02 8.16
N GLY A 22 6.63 -12.67 7.92
CA GLY A 22 7.46 -11.80 8.74
C GLY A 22 8.06 -10.66 7.93
N SER A 23 9.20 -10.14 8.35
CA SER A 23 9.84 -8.99 7.69
C SER A 23 11.36 -9.05 7.71
N ILE A 24 11.98 -8.34 6.76
CA ILE A 24 13.42 -8.07 6.71
C ILE A 24 13.62 -6.56 6.59
N TRP A 25 14.44 -6.02 7.47
CA TRP A 25 14.68 -4.58 7.59
C TRP A 25 13.36 -3.80 7.75
N GLY A 26 12.42 -4.42 8.48
CA GLY A 26 11.10 -3.88 8.82
C GLY A 26 10.07 -3.91 7.70
N HIS A 27 10.46 -4.24 6.46
CA HIS A 27 9.53 -4.42 5.35
C HIS A 27 8.97 -5.86 5.31
N GLY A 28 7.64 -5.98 5.21
CA GLY A 28 6.91 -7.23 5.25
C GLY A 28 5.75 -7.20 6.25
N SER A 29 5.39 -8.37 6.77
CA SER A 29 4.19 -8.57 7.58
C SER A 29 4.41 -8.39 9.06
N GLN A 30 3.44 -7.76 9.75
CA GLN A 30 3.69 -7.19 11.09
C GLN A 30 3.40 -8.07 12.30
N ARG A 31 2.87 -9.27 12.07
CA ARG A 31 2.60 -10.26 13.12
C ARG A 31 3.70 -11.31 13.28
N GLY A 32 4.42 -11.65 12.21
CA GLY A 32 5.54 -12.60 12.28
C GLY A 32 6.82 -11.97 12.82
N MET A 33 7.90 -12.75 12.83
CA MET A 33 9.22 -12.26 13.24
C MET A 33 9.75 -11.18 12.30
N GLU A 34 10.53 -10.25 12.85
CA GLU A 34 11.48 -9.45 12.07
C GLU A 34 12.79 -10.26 12.03
N PHE A 35 13.05 -10.93 10.90
CA PHE A 35 14.07 -11.97 10.80
C PHE A 35 15.48 -11.43 11.07
N SER A 36 15.75 -10.19 10.67
CA SER A 36 17.04 -9.54 10.89
C SER A 36 17.26 -9.19 12.37
N ALA A 37 16.25 -8.69 13.07
CA ALA A 37 16.29 -8.26 14.46
C ALA A 37 16.39 -9.46 15.40
N VAL A 38 15.59 -10.52 15.16
CA VAL A 38 15.68 -11.75 15.94
C VAL A 38 17.04 -12.41 15.76
N THR A 39 17.52 -12.51 14.52
CA THR A 39 18.85 -13.06 14.24
C THR A 39 19.96 -12.21 14.85
N LEU A 40 19.88 -10.89 14.72
CA LEU A 40 20.86 -9.97 15.29
C LEU A 40 20.95 -10.06 16.80
N HIS A 41 19.80 -10.07 17.48
CA HIS A 41 19.74 -10.18 18.93
C HIS A 41 20.41 -11.49 19.39
N LYS A 42 20.03 -12.62 18.81
CA LYS A 42 20.61 -13.92 19.13
C LYS A 42 22.12 -14.00 18.88
N ILE A 43 22.61 -13.39 17.79
CA ILE A 43 24.07 -13.29 17.56
C ILE A 43 24.73 -12.51 18.71
N GLY A 44 24.13 -11.39 19.12
CA GLY A 44 24.64 -10.60 20.23
C GLY A 44 24.63 -11.34 21.57
N GLU A 45 23.58 -12.12 21.87
CA GLU A 45 23.51 -12.99 23.06
C GLU A 45 24.64 -14.02 23.07
N THR A 46 24.80 -14.79 21.98
CA THR A 46 25.89 -15.78 21.88
C THR A 46 27.26 -15.11 22.03
N VAL A 47 27.50 -13.98 21.36
CA VAL A 47 28.79 -13.28 21.46
C VAL A 47 29.02 -12.78 22.89
N ARG A 48 28.00 -12.21 23.55
CA ARG A 48 28.07 -11.74 24.94
C ARG A 48 28.42 -12.87 25.90
N ASP A 49 27.71 -13.98 25.79
CA ASP A 49 27.87 -15.11 26.71
C ASP A 49 29.25 -15.76 26.52
N ARG A 50 29.76 -15.79 25.29
CA ARG A 50 31.12 -16.25 25.01
C ARG A 50 32.18 -15.29 25.55
N VAL A 51 32.01 -13.98 25.38
CA VAL A 51 32.93 -12.98 25.96
C VAL A 51 32.94 -13.09 27.49
N SER A 52 31.76 -13.28 28.11
CA SER A 52 31.64 -13.52 29.56
C SER A 52 32.45 -14.74 29.99
N GLN A 53 32.32 -15.85 29.26
CA GLN A 53 33.03 -17.08 29.57
C GLN A 53 34.54 -16.96 29.34
N GLU A 54 34.97 -16.28 28.28
CA GLU A 54 36.39 -16.07 27.92
C GLU A 54 37.12 -15.17 28.93
N GLU A 55 36.46 -14.13 29.43
CA GLU A 55 37.07 -13.16 30.36
C GLU A 55 36.98 -13.58 31.83
N TYR A 56 35.84 -14.15 32.25
CA TYR A 56 35.53 -14.35 33.67
C TYR A 56 35.24 -15.81 34.04
N GLY A 57 35.16 -16.71 33.06
CA GLY A 57 34.86 -18.13 33.29
C GLY A 57 33.46 -18.41 33.87
N ARG A 58 32.56 -17.42 33.84
CA ARG A 58 31.22 -17.46 34.44
C ARG A 58 30.15 -17.04 33.42
N PRO A 59 28.90 -17.52 33.57
CA PRO A 59 27.76 -16.99 32.82
C PRO A 59 27.54 -15.50 33.07
N TYR A 60 27.09 -14.77 32.06
CA TYR A 60 26.87 -13.32 32.12
C TYR A 60 25.94 -12.90 33.28
N ASP A 61 24.90 -13.71 33.55
CA ASP A 61 23.95 -13.47 34.65
C ASP A 61 24.57 -13.59 36.05
N GLN A 62 25.78 -14.15 36.19
CA GLN A 62 26.50 -14.32 37.45
C GLN A 62 27.64 -13.31 37.65
N LEU A 63 27.81 -12.38 36.72
CA LEU A 63 28.81 -11.31 36.80
C LEU A 63 28.32 -10.13 37.68
N SER A 64 29.26 -9.38 38.24
CA SER A 64 28.95 -8.08 38.86
C SER A 64 28.52 -7.04 37.80
N GLU A 65 27.96 -5.91 38.22
CA GLU A 65 27.55 -4.84 37.31
C GLU A 65 28.74 -4.32 36.48
N GLU A 66 29.89 -4.08 37.12
CA GLU A 66 31.09 -3.61 36.42
C GLU A 66 31.67 -4.65 35.46
N GLU A 67 31.60 -5.94 35.82
CA GLU A 67 32.01 -7.04 34.95
C GLU A 67 31.08 -7.13 33.73
N ARG A 68 29.77 -6.95 33.92
CA ARG A 68 28.79 -6.91 32.82
C ARG A 68 29.05 -5.74 31.87
N ASP A 69 29.33 -4.54 32.40
CA ASP A 69 29.65 -3.36 31.58
C ASP A 69 30.84 -3.62 30.64
N VAL A 70 31.88 -4.31 31.12
CA VAL A 70 33.04 -4.69 30.31
C VAL A 70 32.66 -5.69 29.23
N VAL A 71 31.88 -6.72 29.56
CA VAL A 71 31.41 -7.74 28.60
C VAL A 71 30.53 -7.10 27.53
N GLU A 72 29.59 -6.24 27.90
CA GLU A 72 28.71 -5.52 26.98
C GLU A 72 29.50 -4.64 26.02
N LEU A 73 30.45 -3.84 26.53
CA LEU A 73 31.28 -2.98 25.71
C LEU A 73 32.10 -3.78 24.69
N ARG A 74 32.64 -4.94 25.09
CA ARG A 74 33.39 -5.83 24.19
C ARG A 74 32.50 -6.47 23.14
N THR A 75 31.30 -6.90 23.54
CA THR A 75 30.27 -7.43 22.64
C THR A 75 29.91 -6.39 21.58
N LEU A 76 29.58 -5.17 22.00
CA LEU A 76 29.26 -4.06 21.11
C LEU A 76 30.40 -3.78 20.13
N ARG A 77 31.64 -3.67 20.61
CA ARG A 77 32.81 -3.44 19.74
C ARG A 77 33.02 -4.56 18.72
N SER A 78 32.80 -5.82 19.12
CA SER A 78 32.87 -6.97 18.22
C SER A 78 31.78 -6.91 17.15
N MET A 79 30.54 -6.60 17.54
CA MET A 79 29.37 -6.53 16.64
C MET A 79 29.43 -5.38 15.64
N LYS A 80 30.01 -4.23 16.05
CA LYS A 80 30.13 -3.03 15.22
C LYS A 80 31.32 -3.08 14.26
N LYS A 81 32.36 -3.84 14.58
CA LYS A 81 33.58 -3.90 13.76
C LYS A 81 33.28 -4.52 12.39
N ASN A 82 33.52 -3.74 11.34
CA ASN A 82 33.41 -4.22 9.97
C ASN A 82 34.73 -4.86 9.52
N THR A 83 34.66 -6.12 9.13
CA THR A 83 35.79 -6.95 8.68
C THR A 83 35.65 -7.37 7.21
N TYR A 84 34.77 -6.71 6.46
CA TYR A 84 34.63 -6.92 5.03
C TYR A 84 35.76 -6.23 4.25
N ASP A 85 36.50 -7.01 3.48
CA ASP A 85 37.49 -6.55 2.52
C ASP A 85 36.86 -6.45 1.14
N ALA A 86 36.68 -5.21 0.66
CA ALA A 86 36.10 -4.94 -0.66
C ALA A 86 37.00 -5.37 -1.83
N GLY A 87 38.32 -5.43 -1.64
CA GLY A 87 39.27 -5.87 -2.67
C GLY A 87 39.24 -7.39 -2.88
N ALA A 88 39.01 -8.13 -1.80
CA ALA A 88 38.94 -9.59 -1.82
C ALA A 88 37.50 -10.16 -1.86
N ASP A 89 36.46 -9.30 -1.80
CA ASP A 89 35.04 -9.67 -1.64
C ASP A 89 34.84 -10.72 -0.52
N THR A 90 35.51 -10.48 0.62
CA THR A 90 35.59 -11.46 1.72
C THR A 90 35.25 -10.81 3.06
N LEU A 91 34.31 -11.40 3.78
CA LEU A 91 33.98 -11.05 5.16
C LEU A 91 34.61 -12.07 6.13
N SER A 92 35.47 -11.61 7.04
CA SER A 92 36.11 -12.46 8.04
C SER A 92 35.37 -12.39 9.39
N LEU A 93 34.92 -13.53 9.91
CA LEU A 93 34.27 -13.62 11.23
C LEU A 93 35.28 -14.05 12.29
N ASN A 94 35.16 -13.50 13.51
CA ASN A 94 35.93 -13.98 14.65
C ASN A 94 35.34 -15.27 15.25
N SER A 95 36.05 -15.92 16.18
CA SER A 95 35.61 -17.17 16.80
C SER A 95 34.22 -17.10 17.45
N ASN A 96 33.90 -15.96 18.08
CA ASN A 96 32.61 -15.76 18.75
C ASN A 96 31.47 -15.59 17.75
N GLN A 97 31.71 -14.88 16.65
CA GLN A 97 30.77 -14.75 15.53
C GLN A 97 30.58 -16.07 14.77
N VAL A 98 31.62 -16.90 14.65
CA VAL A 98 31.52 -18.24 14.04
C VAL A 98 30.65 -19.16 14.90
N ALA A 99 30.80 -19.12 16.23
CA ALA A 99 29.92 -19.84 17.13
C ALA A 99 28.46 -19.38 16.98
N ALA A 100 28.23 -18.07 17.00
CA ALA A 100 26.90 -17.49 16.78
C ALA A 100 26.28 -17.90 15.43
N LEU A 101 27.07 -17.96 14.35
CA LEU A 101 26.59 -18.45 13.06
C LEU A 101 26.07 -19.89 13.12
N ASN A 102 26.69 -20.76 13.92
CA ASN A 102 26.24 -22.14 14.09
C ASN A 102 24.92 -22.20 14.88
N ASP A 103 24.82 -21.47 15.98
CA ASP A 103 23.60 -21.39 16.80
C ASP A 103 22.41 -20.86 15.98
N ILE A 104 22.64 -19.84 15.16
CA ILE A 104 21.62 -19.28 14.25
C ILE A 104 21.19 -20.30 13.18
N GLN A 105 22.13 -21.07 12.62
CA GLN A 105 21.77 -22.12 11.66
C GLN A 105 20.92 -23.22 12.31
N GLU A 106 21.24 -23.63 13.53
CA GLU A 106 20.45 -24.61 14.28
C GLU A 106 19.06 -24.07 14.63
N TYR A 107 18.98 -22.81 15.09
CA TYR A 107 17.73 -22.13 15.39
C TYR A 107 16.79 -22.12 14.18
N TRP A 108 17.25 -21.63 13.02
CA TRP A 108 16.41 -21.56 11.82
C TRP A 108 16.12 -22.93 11.21
N GLU A 109 17.05 -23.89 11.29
CA GLU A 109 16.79 -25.29 10.91
C GLU A 109 15.62 -25.86 11.71
N TYR A 110 15.65 -25.70 13.03
CA TYR A 110 14.60 -26.18 13.92
C TYR A 110 13.26 -25.49 13.65
N THR A 111 13.23 -24.14 13.65
CA THR A 111 12.01 -23.36 13.48
C THR A 111 11.27 -23.70 12.19
N PHE A 112 11.97 -23.84 11.06
CA PHE A 112 11.30 -24.11 9.78
C PHE A 112 11.04 -25.60 9.50
N ARG A 113 11.72 -26.51 10.22
CA ARG A 113 11.45 -27.96 10.16
C ARG A 113 10.23 -28.32 11.01
N GLU A 114 10.28 -28.00 12.30
CA GLU A 114 9.21 -28.33 13.24
C GLU A 114 8.00 -27.40 13.11
N GLY A 115 8.22 -26.18 12.60
CA GLY A 115 7.23 -25.10 12.65
C GLY A 115 7.22 -24.40 14.02
N ASP A 116 6.43 -23.35 14.10
CA ASP A 116 6.18 -22.59 15.34
C ASP A 116 4.76 -22.03 15.31
N LYS A 117 3.88 -22.65 16.10
CA LYS A 117 2.47 -22.25 16.18
C LYS A 117 2.26 -20.85 16.73
N GLY A 118 3.14 -20.33 17.59
CA GLY A 118 3.00 -18.97 18.13
C GLY A 118 3.13 -17.91 17.03
N TYR A 119 4.00 -18.19 16.05
CA TYR A 119 4.20 -17.37 14.87
C TYR A 119 3.35 -17.79 13.67
N GLY A 120 2.64 -18.91 13.74
CA GLY A 120 1.85 -19.45 12.64
C GLY A 120 2.69 -20.14 11.55
N PHE A 121 3.95 -20.48 11.82
CA PHE A 121 4.77 -21.31 10.94
C PHE A 121 4.29 -22.76 11.03
N LEU A 122 3.85 -23.31 9.91
CA LEU A 122 3.46 -24.72 9.83
C LEU A 122 4.71 -25.62 9.76
N PRO A 123 4.65 -26.88 10.23
CA PRO A 123 5.76 -27.82 10.06
C PRO A 123 6.15 -27.97 8.59
N ASN A 124 7.45 -28.05 8.32
CA ASN A 124 8.02 -28.13 6.97
C ASN A 124 7.59 -26.98 6.04
N THR A 125 7.35 -25.77 6.57
CA THR A 125 7.12 -24.56 5.74
C THR A 125 8.27 -24.39 4.73
N ILE A 126 9.51 -24.70 5.13
CA ILE A 126 10.66 -24.84 4.24
C ILE A 126 11.06 -26.31 4.21
N PRO A 127 10.73 -27.07 3.14
CA PRO A 127 10.76 -28.53 3.17
C PRO A 127 12.16 -29.13 3.28
N THR A 128 13.16 -28.54 2.60
CA THR A 128 14.47 -29.16 2.47
C THR A 128 15.51 -28.61 3.47
N PRO A 129 16.39 -29.47 4.04
CA PRO A 129 17.45 -29.01 4.94
C PRO A 129 18.42 -28.01 4.28
N GLU A 130 18.69 -28.17 2.98
CA GLU A 130 19.59 -27.25 2.27
C GLU A 130 18.96 -25.86 2.12
N GLU A 131 17.67 -25.77 1.77
CA GLU A 131 16.97 -24.47 1.71
C GLU A 131 16.95 -23.77 3.08
N ARG A 132 16.68 -24.52 4.16
CA ARG A 132 16.71 -23.97 5.54
C ARG A 132 18.09 -23.45 5.92
N LYS A 133 19.14 -24.18 5.57
CA LYS A 133 20.52 -23.75 5.78
C LYS A 133 20.86 -22.47 5.02
N GLN A 134 20.47 -22.37 3.75
CA GLN A 134 20.71 -21.17 2.95
C GLN A 134 19.90 -19.97 3.47
N LEU A 135 18.65 -20.20 3.88
CA LEU A 135 17.81 -19.18 4.51
C LEU A 135 18.44 -18.64 5.80
N GLY A 136 18.95 -19.51 6.68
CA GLY A 136 19.66 -19.10 7.90
C GLY A 136 20.91 -18.25 7.61
N ARG A 137 21.64 -18.55 6.53
CA ARG A 137 22.79 -17.74 6.08
C ARG A 137 22.38 -16.37 5.56
N PHE A 138 21.25 -16.30 4.85
CA PHE A 138 20.68 -15.03 4.39
C PHE A 138 20.27 -14.15 5.57
N PHE A 139 19.57 -14.70 6.57
CA PHE A 139 19.21 -13.96 7.79
C PHE A 139 20.43 -13.52 8.61
N PHE A 140 21.47 -14.35 8.67
CA PHE A 140 22.74 -13.95 9.27
C PHE A 140 23.36 -12.75 8.54
N TRP A 141 23.34 -12.75 7.20
CA TRP A 141 23.85 -11.63 6.40
C TRP A 141 23.04 -10.35 6.62
N THR A 142 21.70 -10.42 6.69
CA THR A 142 20.86 -9.24 6.95
C THR A 142 21.09 -8.68 8.35
N ALA A 143 21.32 -9.54 9.35
CA ALA A 143 21.69 -9.14 10.70
C ALA A 143 23.09 -8.52 10.77
N TRP A 144 24.09 -9.09 10.08
CA TRP A 144 25.43 -8.52 9.97
C TRP A 144 25.41 -7.11 9.38
N ALA A 145 24.69 -6.92 8.26
CA ALA A 145 24.54 -5.61 7.64
C ALA A 145 23.88 -4.61 8.59
N ALA A 146 22.95 -5.07 9.43
CA ALA A 146 22.23 -4.25 10.39
C ALA A 146 23.08 -3.81 11.61
N SER A 147 24.20 -4.49 11.91
CA SER A 147 25.07 -4.15 13.03
C SER A 147 26.41 -3.55 12.64
N ALA A 148 27.05 -4.04 11.58
CA ALA A 148 28.41 -3.68 11.20
C ALA A 148 28.49 -2.25 10.68
N ALA A 149 29.41 -1.45 11.24
CA ALA A 149 29.59 -0.06 10.86
C ALA A 149 30.00 0.08 9.39
N ARG A 150 29.48 1.10 8.69
CA ARG A 150 29.93 1.41 7.33
C ARG A 150 31.41 1.82 7.36
N PRO A 151 32.19 1.55 6.30
CA PRO A 151 33.57 2.04 6.21
C PRO A 151 33.64 3.55 6.40
N GLY A 152 34.46 4.02 7.35
CA GLY A 152 34.61 5.45 7.67
C GLY A 152 33.45 6.06 8.47
N SER A 153 32.57 5.24 9.03
CA SER A 153 31.40 5.67 9.81
C SER A 153 31.34 4.97 11.17
N ASP A 154 30.51 5.49 12.07
CA ASP A 154 30.19 4.94 13.39
C ASP A 154 28.84 4.20 13.44
N HIS A 155 28.08 4.18 12.34
CA HIS A 155 26.77 3.54 12.25
C HIS A 155 26.70 2.46 11.16
N SER A 156 25.74 1.55 11.28
CA SER A 156 25.62 0.36 10.42
C SER A 156 25.11 0.65 9.00
N TYR A 157 25.10 -0.37 8.13
CA TYR A 157 24.55 -0.22 6.77
C TYR A 157 23.07 0.16 6.77
N THR A 158 22.33 -0.14 7.82
CA THR A 158 20.91 0.20 8.00
C THR A 158 20.73 1.44 8.88
N ASN A 159 21.76 2.29 9.02
CA ASN A 159 21.72 3.49 9.85
C ASN A 159 21.40 3.17 11.33
N ASN A 160 22.00 2.10 11.85
CA ASN A 160 21.80 1.54 13.20
C ASN A 160 20.41 0.94 13.47
N TRP A 161 19.57 0.72 12.46
CA TRP A 161 18.32 -0.02 12.63
C TRP A 161 18.59 -1.54 12.55
N PRO A 162 17.91 -2.42 13.31
CA PRO A 162 16.81 -2.17 14.25
C PRO A 162 17.30 -1.72 15.62
N PRO A 163 16.44 -1.04 16.42
CA PRO A 163 16.73 -0.70 17.81
C PRO A 163 17.09 -1.94 18.64
N ASP A 164 18.35 -2.00 19.08
CA ASP A 164 18.87 -3.01 20.01
C ASP A 164 20.15 -2.47 20.68
N ARG A 165 20.05 -2.14 21.97
CA ARG A 165 21.15 -1.53 22.72
C ARG A 165 22.32 -2.48 22.94
N MET A 166 22.06 -3.79 23.04
CA MET A 166 23.08 -4.80 23.32
C MET A 166 24.14 -4.84 22.22
N VAL A 167 23.72 -4.64 20.97
CA VAL A 167 24.61 -4.60 19.79
C VAL A 167 25.02 -3.19 19.38
N GLY A 168 24.69 -2.18 20.21
CA GLY A 168 25.01 -0.77 19.97
C GLY A 168 24.15 -0.10 18.89
N ASN A 169 22.99 -0.65 18.57
CA ASN A 169 22.04 -0.04 17.64
C ASN A 169 21.15 0.97 18.36
N VAL A 170 21.58 2.23 18.30
CA VAL A 170 20.84 3.40 18.79
C VAL A 170 20.66 4.42 17.67
N ALA A 171 19.62 5.25 17.77
CA ALA A 171 19.33 6.30 16.81
C ALA A 171 20.56 7.21 16.62
N THR A 172 20.95 7.42 15.36
CA THR A 172 22.13 8.22 15.02
C THR A 172 21.86 9.72 15.17
N THR A 173 22.92 10.53 15.25
CA THR A 173 22.79 12.00 15.25
C THR A 173 21.98 12.50 14.06
N GLU A 174 22.19 11.94 12.87
CA GLU A 174 21.45 12.29 11.66
C GLU A 174 19.95 11.99 11.76
N THR A 175 19.57 10.93 12.49
CA THR A 175 18.16 10.59 12.75
C THR A 175 17.45 11.74 13.48
N TYR A 176 18.09 12.34 14.49
CA TYR A 176 17.53 13.47 15.21
C TYR A 176 17.51 14.76 14.39
N ILE A 177 18.62 15.08 13.70
CA ILE A 177 18.74 16.29 12.88
C ILE A 177 17.66 16.30 11.79
N TRP A 178 17.51 15.20 11.05
CA TRP A 178 16.57 15.14 9.93
C TRP A 178 15.11 15.04 10.39
N SER A 179 14.85 14.53 11.60
CA SER A 179 13.51 14.63 12.21
C SER A 179 13.12 16.09 12.48
N LEU A 180 14.03 16.89 13.03
CA LEU A 180 13.79 18.32 13.24
C LEU A 180 13.60 19.05 11.90
N ALA A 181 14.44 18.75 10.91
CA ALA A 181 14.33 19.33 9.58
C ALA A 181 12.96 19.01 8.93
N GLY A 182 12.48 17.77 9.04
CA GLY A 182 11.15 17.38 8.54
C GLY A 182 10.02 18.22 9.15
N VAL A 183 10.03 18.41 10.47
CA VAL A 183 9.05 19.26 11.17
C VAL A 183 9.12 20.71 10.68
N VAL A 184 10.32 21.28 10.53
CA VAL A 184 10.50 22.64 10.01
C VAL A 184 9.97 22.76 8.58
N SER A 185 10.29 21.81 7.71
CA SER A 185 9.83 21.75 6.32
C SER A 185 8.31 21.70 6.21
N LEU A 186 7.64 20.92 7.09
CA LEU A 186 6.17 20.89 7.17
C LEU A 186 5.61 22.29 7.44
N PHE A 187 6.08 22.98 8.48
CA PHE A 187 5.53 24.28 8.87
C PHE A 187 5.80 25.38 7.83
N VAL A 188 7.00 25.41 7.26
CA VAL A 188 7.35 26.35 6.18
C VAL A 188 6.44 26.14 4.98
N THR A 189 6.30 24.89 4.52
CA THR A 189 5.48 24.60 3.34
C THR A 189 4.00 24.80 3.62
N LEU A 190 3.50 24.48 4.81
CA LEU A 190 2.12 24.76 5.21
C LEU A 190 1.83 26.27 5.19
N GLY A 191 2.75 27.09 5.69
CA GLY A 191 2.62 28.56 5.65
C GLY A 191 2.56 29.10 4.21
N LEU A 192 3.45 28.63 3.33
CA LEU A 192 3.47 29.01 1.91
C LEU A 192 2.22 28.54 1.16
N PHE A 193 1.77 27.32 1.45
CA PHE A 193 0.56 26.76 0.89
C PHE A 193 -0.66 27.60 1.26
N ILE A 194 -0.86 27.87 2.56
CA ILE A 194 -1.96 28.73 3.05
C ILE A 194 -1.89 30.12 2.39
N PHE A 195 -0.70 30.70 2.27
CA PHE A 195 -0.51 31.98 1.62
C PHE A 195 -0.97 31.98 0.15
N TRP A 196 -0.49 31.05 -0.69
CA TRP A 196 -0.84 31.00 -2.11
C TRP A 196 -2.32 30.71 -2.33
N VAL A 197 -2.90 29.87 -1.50
CA VAL A 197 -4.32 29.54 -1.53
C VAL A 197 -5.20 30.77 -1.39
N HIS A 198 -4.90 31.61 -0.40
CA HIS A 198 -5.70 32.79 -0.10
C HIS A 198 -5.40 33.91 -1.09
N ARG A 199 -4.13 34.07 -1.48
CA ARG A 199 -3.71 35.07 -2.47
C ARG A 199 -4.34 34.83 -3.84
N ASP A 200 -4.23 33.61 -4.34
CA ASP A 200 -4.63 33.24 -5.71
C ASP A 200 -6.05 32.67 -5.77
N ARG A 201 -6.74 32.62 -4.62
CA ARG A 201 -8.13 32.17 -4.45
C ARG A 201 -8.40 30.80 -5.08
N LEU A 202 -7.46 29.87 -4.90
CA LEU A 202 -7.43 28.58 -5.60
C LEU A 202 -8.71 27.74 -5.42
N TRP A 203 -9.47 27.94 -4.35
CA TRP A 203 -10.68 27.16 -4.05
C TRP A 203 -12.00 27.95 -4.06
N TYR A 204 -12.03 29.20 -4.48
CA TYR A 204 -13.25 30.02 -4.50
C TYR A 204 -13.79 30.17 -5.92
N GLY A 205 -14.82 29.38 -6.27
CA GLY A 205 -15.60 29.53 -7.50
C GLY A 205 -17.06 29.17 -7.25
N GLU A 206 -17.97 29.91 -7.87
CA GLU A 206 -19.41 29.65 -7.77
C GLU A 206 -19.77 28.35 -8.51
N PRO A 207 -20.46 27.39 -7.87
CA PRO A 207 -20.93 26.19 -8.55
C PRO A 207 -21.97 26.57 -9.61
N GLN A 208 -21.79 26.11 -10.84
CA GLN A 208 -22.83 26.23 -11.85
C GLN A 208 -23.88 25.09 -11.66
N GLY A 209 -25.10 25.33 -12.13
CA GLY A 209 -26.30 24.64 -11.68
C GLY A 209 -26.37 23.11 -11.94
N VAL A 210 -27.39 22.48 -11.37
CA VAL A 210 -27.75 21.05 -11.42
C VAL A 210 -28.09 20.45 -12.81
N PRO A 211 -28.56 21.18 -13.85
CA PRO A 211 -29.13 20.57 -15.07
C PRO A 211 -28.24 19.55 -15.80
N LEU A 212 -26.91 19.74 -15.75
CA LEU A 212 -25.98 18.87 -16.48
C LEU A 212 -25.85 17.48 -15.84
N ALA A 213 -25.95 17.39 -14.51
CA ALA A 213 -25.92 16.13 -13.78
C ALA A 213 -27.16 15.26 -14.06
N GLU A 214 -28.34 15.86 -14.20
CA GLU A 214 -29.55 15.13 -14.58
C GLU A 214 -29.47 14.63 -16.03
N LYS A 215 -28.92 15.46 -16.93
CA LYS A 215 -28.69 15.07 -18.32
C LYS A 215 -27.76 13.87 -18.44
N LEU A 216 -26.67 13.81 -17.67
CA LEU A 216 -25.76 12.66 -17.63
C LEU A 216 -26.46 11.37 -17.20
N VAL A 217 -27.41 11.47 -16.28
CA VAL A 217 -28.20 10.32 -15.85
C VAL A 217 -29.16 9.86 -16.93
N ASP A 218 -29.71 10.74 -17.77
CA ASP A 218 -30.71 10.33 -18.76
C ASP A 218 -30.12 9.92 -20.11
N MET A 219 -28.79 10.07 -20.29
CA MET A 219 -28.10 9.63 -21.49
C MET A 219 -28.21 8.11 -21.71
N PRO A 220 -28.47 7.67 -22.95
CA PRO A 220 -28.43 6.25 -23.29
C PRO A 220 -27.00 5.73 -23.21
N LEU A 221 -26.86 4.44 -22.89
CA LEU A 221 -25.54 3.81 -22.80
C LEU A 221 -24.96 3.52 -24.18
N THR A 222 -23.65 3.65 -24.30
CA THR A 222 -22.89 3.08 -25.43
C THR A 222 -22.58 1.60 -25.21
N SER A 223 -22.09 0.92 -26.26
CA SER A 223 -21.71 -0.50 -26.16
C SER A 223 -20.58 -0.72 -25.14
N SER A 224 -19.54 0.11 -25.13
CA SER A 224 -18.43 0.01 -24.19
C SER A 224 -18.87 0.26 -22.76
N GLN A 225 -19.74 1.25 -22.51
CA GLN A 225 -20.25 1.56 -21.18
C GLN A 225 -21.07 0.40 -20.61
N PHE A 226 -22.00 -0.15 -21.41
CA PHE A 226 -22.78 -1.32 -21.01
C PHE A 226 -21.87 -2.51 -20.69
N LYS A 227 -20.85 -2.75 -21.51
CA LYS A 227 -19.89 -3.85 -21.33
C LYS A 227 -18.95 -3.65 -20.14
N ALA A 228 -18.65 -2.40 -19.78
CA ALA A 228 -17.86 -2.05 -18.60
C ALA A 228 -18.58 -2.42 -17.29
N ALA A 229 -19.91 -2.53 -17.27
CA ALA A 229 -20.67 -2.87 -16.07
C ALA A 229 -20.21 -4.19 -15.40
N LYS A 230 -19.77 -5.18 -16.19
CA LYS A 230 -19.25 -6.46 -15.66
C LYS A 230 -17.99 -6.28 -14.82
N TYR A 231 -17.17 -5.27 -15.11
CA TYR A 231 -15.98 -4.98 -14.30
C TYR A 231 -16.37 -4.63 -12.87
N PHE A 232 -17.40 -3.81 -12.67
CA PHE A 232 -17.84 -3.41 -11.34
C PHE A 232 -18.40 -4.58 -10.52
N LEU A 233 -18.99 -5.59 -11.18
CA LEU A 233 -19.38 -6.84 -10.52
C LEU A 233 -18.17 -7.65 -10.07
N VAL A 234 -17.14 -7.77 -10.92
CA VAL A 234 -15.88 -8.43 -10.54
C VAL A 234 -15.20 -7.68 -9.41
N VAL A 235 -15.14 -6.34 -9.47
CA VAL A 235 -14.58 -5.49 -8.42
C VAL A 235 -15.19 -5.80 -7.05
N ILE A 236 -16.52 -5.85 -6.94
CA ILE A 236 -17.15 -6.10 -5.63
C ILE A 236 -16.95 -7.54 -5.14
N LEU A 237 -16.79 -8.51 -6.05
CA LEU A 237 -16.42 -9.87 -5.70
C LEU A 237 -14.97 -9.97 -5.21
N LEU A 238 -14.03 -9.31 -5.90
CA LEU A 238 -12.64 -9.24 -5.46
C LEU A 238 -12.54 -8.53 -4.10
N PHE A 239 -13.31 -7.47 -3.89
CA PHE A 239 -13.33 -6.76 -2.61
C PHE A 239 -13.93 -7.61 -1.47
N LEU A 240 -14.98 -8.40 -1.74
CA LEU A 240 -15.50 -9.36 -0.76
C LEU A 240 -14.45 -10.43 -0.41
N LEU A 241 -13.78 -11.00 -1.42
CA LEU A 241 -12.73 -11.98 -1.20
C LEU A 241 -11.59 -11.36 -0.38
N GLN A 242 -11.13 -10.17 -0.76
CA GLN A 242 -10.07 -9.42 -0.09
C GLN A 242 -10.37 -9.18 1.39
N THR A 243 -11.57 -8.70 1.71
CA THR A 243 -11.97 -8.43 3.10
C THR A 243 -12.15 -9.72 3.90
N SER A 244 -12.58 -10.81 3.26
CA SER A 244 -12.64 -12.14 3.90
C SER A 244 -11.25 -12.64 4.30
N PHE A 245 -10.25 -12.48 3.43
CA PHE A 245 -8.85 -12.77 3.76
C PHE A 245 -8.28 -11.81 4.82
N GLY A 246 -8.74 -10.55 4.84
CA GLY A 246 -8.41 -9.61 5.92
C GLY A 246 -8.93 -10.07 7.28
N GLY A 247 -10.17 -10.57 7.33
CA GLY A 247 -10.75 -11.17 8.53
C GLY A 247 -10.03 -12.45 8.96
N LEU A 248 -9.58 -13.29 8.01
CA LEU A 248 -8.77 -14.46 8.29
C LEU A 248 -7.40 -14.08 8.89
N LEU A 249 -6.73 -13.07 8.34
CA LEU A 249 -5.47 -12.56 8.88
C LEU A 249 -5.65 -12.02 10.30
N ALA A 250 -6.70 -11.23 10.54
CA ALA A 250 -7.04 -10.75 11.87
C ALA A 250 -7.25 -11.91 12.85
N HIS A 251 -7.93 -12.98 12.43
CA HIS A 251 -8.08 -14.19 13.23
C HIS A 251 -6.73 -14.83 13.56
N TYR A 252 -5.85 -15.01 12.56
CA TYR A 252 -4.51 -15.57 12.78
C TYR A 252 -3.62 -14.72 13.68
N THR A 253 -3.91 -13.41 13.86
CA THR A 253 -3.15 -12.63 14.85
C THR A 253 -3.39 -13.08 16.29
N VAL A 254 -4.57 -13.62 16.58
CA VAL A 254 -4.99 -14.10 17.91
C VAL A 254 -4.85 -15.62 18.03
N HIS A 255 -5.18 -16.35 16.97
CA HIS A 255 -5.17 -17.81 16.92
C HIS A 255 -4.30 -18.30 15.73
N PRO A 256 -2.97 -18.12 15.80
CA PRO A 256 -2.12 -18.40 14.65
C PRO A 256 -2.13 -19.89 14.29
N GLY A 257 -2.15 -20.18 12.99
CA GLY A 257 -2.17 -21.56 12.47
C GLY A 257 -3.47 -22.34 12.76
N SER A 258 -4.57 -21.67 13.12
CA SER A 258 -5.86 -22.32 13.35
C SER A 258 -7.03 -21.44 12.92
N PHE A 259 -8.16 -22.07 12.62
CA PHE A 259 -9.41 -21.38 12.29
C PHE A 259 -10.60 -22.17 12.83
N TYR A 260 -11.76 -21.52 12.98
CA TYR A 260 -13.01 -22.16 13.44
C TYR A 260 -13.40 -23.39 12.62
N ILE A 261 -13.04 -23.39 11.33
CA ILE A 261 -13.12 -24.56 10.45
C ILE A 261 -11.70 -25.10 10.29
N PRO A 262 -11.35 -26.27 10.86
CA PRO A 262 -9.97 -26.75 10.94
C PRO A 262 -9.22 -26.77 9.61
N ILE A 263 -9.87 -27.22 8.54
CA ILE A 263 -9.27 -27.31 7.21
C ILE A 263 -8.74 -25.98 6.69
N VAL A 264 -9.32 -24.84 7.11
CA VAL A 264 -8.84 -23.51 6.70
C VAL A 264 -7.51 -23.19 7.38
N GLY A 265 -7.37 -23.47 8.67
CA GLY A 265 -6.13 -23.25 9.42
C GLY A 265 -4.99 -24.17 8.98
N GLU A 266 -5.33 -25.39 8.56
CA GLU A 266 -4.38 -26.39 8.07
C GLU A 266 -3.93 -26.12 6.61
N LEU A 267 -4.85 -25.59 5.78
CA LEU A 267 -4.60 -25.38 4.35
C LEU A 267 -4.14 -23.96 4.02
N ILE A 268 -4.59 -22.94 4.72
CA ILE A 268 -4.28 -21.55 4.34
C ILE A 268 -3.24 -20.99 5.32
N PRO A 269 -1.93 -21.05 5.01
CA PRO A 269 -0.92 -20.43 5.84
C PRO A 269 -1.07 -18.90 5.85
N TYR A 270 -0.44 -18.26 6.82
CA TYR A 270 -0.47 -16.81 6.96
C TYR A 270 0.05 -16.10 5.69
N SER A 271 1.14 -16.60 5.08
CA SER A 271 1.71 -16.05 3.85
C SER A 271 0.68 -16.00 2.72
N TRP A 272 0.02 -17.12 2.39
CA TRP A 272 -1.06 -17.14 1.39
C TRP A 272 -2.16 -16.13 1.74
N ALA A 273 -2.64 -16.14 2.98
CA ALA A 273 -3.72 -15.23 3.36
C ALA A 273 -3.34 -13.76 3.16
N LYS A 274 -2.09 -13.40 3.47
CA LYS A 274 -1.57 -12.04 3.34
C LYS A 274 -1.32 -11.67 1.88
N THR A 275 -0.70 -12.55 1.10
CA THR A 275 -0.50 -12.40 -0.34
C THR A 275 -1.81 -12.04 -1.04
N TRP A 276 -2.86 -12.84 -0.83
CA TRP A 276 -4.15 -12.59 -1.46
C TRP A 276 -4.83 -11.33 -0.94
N HIS A 277 -4.71 -11.02 0.35
CA HIS A 277 -5.29 -9.79 0.90
C HIS A 277 -4.71 -8.53 0.25
N LEU A 278 -3.39 -8.47 0.00
CA LEU A 278 -2.75 -7.33 -0.64
C LEU A 278 -2.95 -7.31 -2.17
N GLN A 279 -2.74 -8.44 -2.84
CA GLN A 279 -2.94 -8.54 -4.30
C GLN A 279 -4.35 -8.17 -4.69
N LEU A 280 -5.35 -8.71 -3.99
CA LEU A 280 -6.75 -8.38 -4.27
C LEU A 280 -7.04 -6.91 -3.98
N ALA A 281 -6.41 -6.29 -2.97
CA ALA A 281 -6.58 -4.86 -2.66
C ALA A 281 -6.15 -3.99 -3.84
N ILE A 282 -4.99 -4.28 -4.43
CA ILE A 282 -4.52 -3.59 -5.64
C ILE A 282 -5.45 -3.90 -6.83
N PHE A 283 -5.80 -5.16 -7.05
CA PHE A 283 -6.61 -5.56 -8.21
C PHE A 283 -7.98 -4.92 -8.23
N TRP A 284 -8.73 -4.93 -7.13
CA TRP A 284 -10.10 -4.39 -7.15
C TRP A 284 -10.08 -2.87 -7.29
N ILE A 285 -9.14 -2.19 -6.63
CA ILE A 285 -8.95 -0.74 -6.78
C ILE A 285 -8.61 -0.47 -8.24
N ALA A 286 -7.47 -0.95 -8.76
CA ALA A 286 -7.03 -0.68 -10.13
C ALA A 286 -8.08 -1.02 -11.20
N THR A 287 -8.79 -2.15 -11.05
CA THR A 287 -9.87 -2.56 -11.97
C THR A 287 -11.04 -1.57 -11.94
N THR A 288 -11.34 -0.97 -10.79
CA THR A 288 -12.34 0.10 -10.67
C THR A 288 -11.96 1.30 -11.51
N TRP A 289 -10.72 1.78 -11.39
CA TRP A 289 -10.22 2.92 -12.16
C TRP A 289 -10.23 2.66 -13.66
N VAL A 290 -9.80 1.47 -14.06
CA VAL A 290 -9.87 1.00 -15.45
C VAL A 290 -11.30 1.05 -15.99
N ALA A 291 -12.26 0.49 -15.24
CA ALA A 291 -13.66 0.44 -15.62
C ALA A 291 -14.32 1.82 -15.68
N SER A 292 -14.04 2.68 -14.70
CA SER A 292 -14.55 4.05 -14.66
C SER A 292 -13.98 4.90 -15.79
N ALA A 293 -12.71 4.76 -16.13
CA ALA A 293 -12.11 5.43 -17.29
C ALA A 293 -12.75 4.96 -18.61
N ILE A 294 -12.99 3.66 -18.78
CA ILE A 294 -13.71 3.12 -19.96
C ILE A 294 -15.14 3.67 -20.04
N TYR A 295 -15.82 3.81 -18.90
CA TYR A 295 -17.17 4.37 -18.83
C TYR A 295 -17.20 5.86 -19.21
N LEU A 296 -16.21 6.63 -18.76
CA LEU A 296 -16.11 8.07 -19.02
C LEU A 296 -15.63 8.39 -20.43
N ALA A 297 -14.81 7.54 -21.04
CA ALA A 297 -14.14 7.87 -22.30
C ALA A 297 -15.12 8.24 -23.45
N PRO A 298 -16.25 7.55 -23.68
CA PRO A 298 -17.24 7.96 -24.68
C PRO A 298 -18.01 9.23 -24.31
N ILE A 299 -18.17 9.54 -23.02
CA ILE A 299 -18.82 10.78 -22.55
C ILE A 299 -17.93 11.97 -22.90
N ILE A 300 -16.63 11.86 -22.61
CA ILE A 300 -15.63 12.88 -22.92
C ILE A 300 -15.43 13.01 -24.43
N GLY A 301 -15.27 11.88 -25.12
CA GLY A 301 -15.06 11.82 -26.57
C GLY A 301 -16.31 12.13 -27.40
N GLY A 302 -17.49 12.15 -26.78
CA GLY A 302 -18.78 12.47 -27.39
C GLY A 302 -19.20 11.52 -28.53
N ARG A 303 -18.61 10.32 -28.64
CA ARG A 303 -18.96 9.26 -29.61
C ARG A 303 -18.34 7.92 -29.20
N GLU A 304 -19.02 6.82 -29.54
CA GLU A 304 -18.49 5.46 -29.44
C GLU A 304 -17.61 5.09 -30.65
N PRO A 305 -16.31 4.74 -30.48
CA PRO A 305 -15.47 4.24 -31.57
C PRO A 305 -15.92 2.87 -32.10
N ARG A 306 -15.64 2.59 -33.38
CA ARG A 306 -15.93 1.27 -33.97
C ARG A 306 -15.16 0.15 -33.24
N GLY A 307 -15.87 -0.91 -32.86
CA GLY A 307 -15.29 -2.05 -32.15
C GLY A 307 -14.89 -1.79 -30.69
N GLN A 308 -15.24 -0.64 -30.09
CA GLN A 308 -14.87 -0.29 -28.71
C GLN A 308 -15.38 -1.31 -27.70
N GLY A 309 -16.65 -1.69 -27.78
CA GLY A 309 -17.19 -2.72 -26.90
C GLY A 309 -16.48 -4.08 -27.05
N VAL A 310 -15.92 -4.44 -28.21
CA VAL A 310 -15.18 -5.70 -28.37
C VAL A 310 -13.85 -5.64 -27.63
N LEU A 311 -13.10 -4.54 -27.81
CA LEU A 311 -11.83 -4.35 -27.09
C LEU A 311 -12.01 -4.36 -25.57
N VAL A 312 -13.10 -3.76 -25.07
CA VAL A 312 -13.44 -3.79 -23.64
C VAL A 312 -13.69 -5.22 -23.15
N GLN A 313 -14.32 -6.09 -23.94
CA GLN A 313 -14.52 -7.49 -23.54
C GLN A 313 -13.22 -8.31 -23.61
N ILE A 314 -12.36 -8.03 -24.58
CA ILE A 314 -11.02 -8.66 -24.66
C ILE A 314 -10.19 -8.28 -23.43
N LEU A 315 -10.15 -6.98 -23.09
CA LEU A 315 -9.46 -6.51 -21.89
C LEU A 315 -10.05 -7.12 -20.62
N PHE A 316 -11.38 -7.27 -20.54
CA PHE A 316 -12.05 -7.91 -19.41
C PHE A 316 -11.58 -9.35 -19.22
N GLY A 317 -11.59 -10.14 -20.31
CA GLY A 317 -11.09 -11.51 -20.29
C GLY A 317 -9.61 -11.58 -19.89
N ALA A 318 -8.78 -10.67 -20.42
CA ALA A 318 -7.36 -10.60 -20.07
C ALA A 318 -7.13 -10.32 -18.57
N ILE A 319 -7.85 -9.37 -17.99
CA ILE A 319 -7.76 -9.06 -16.55
C ILE A 319 -8.18 -10.26 -15.70
N VAL A 320 -9.28 -10.94 -16.05
CA VAL A 320 -9.72 -12.14 -15.32
C VAL A 320 -8.67 -13.25 -15.39
N VAL A 321 -8.10 -13.50 -16.58
CA VAL A 321 -7.03 -14.50 -16.76
C VAL A 321 -5.80 -14.15 -15.92
N VAL A 322 -5.37 -12.88 -15.90
CA VAL A 322 -4.23 -12.45 -15.11
C VAL A 322 -4.51 -12.57 -13.62
N ALA A 323 -5.66 -12.11 -13.14
CA ALA A 323 -5.97 -12.12 -11.71
C ALA A 323 -6.12 -13.57 -11.19
N VAL A 324 -6.88 -14.42 -11.88
CA VAL A 324 -7.03 -15.83 -11.47
C VAL A 324 -5.72 -16.59 -11.63
N GLY A 325 -5.01 -16.36 -12.74
CA GLY A 325 -3.72 -17.00 -13.02
C GLY A 325 -2.66 -16.65 -11.99
N SER A 326 -2.56 -15.37 -11.59
CA SER A 326 -1.59 -14.95 -10.57
C SER A 326 -1.93 -15.50 -9.19
N LEU A 327 -3.20 -15.41 -8.76
CA LEU A 327 -3.63 -15.89 -7.45
C LEU A 327 -3.40 -17.39 -7.29
N VAL A 328 -3.68 -18.19 -8.33
CA VAL A 328 -3.40 -19.63 -8.33
C VAL A 328 -1.89 -19.90 -8.41
N GLY A 329 -1.17 -19.10 -9.21
CA GLY A 329 0.28 -19.15 -9.31
C GLY A 329 0.95 -18.93 -7.96
N GLU A 330 0.59 -17.87 -7.25
CA GLU A 330 1.08 -17.53 -5.91
C GLU A 330 0.95 -18.69 -4.92
N ILE A 331 -0.24 -19.33 -4.86
CA ILE A 331 -0.46 -20.52 -4.01
C ILE A 331 0.49 -21.64 -4.40
N ALA A 332 0.50 -22.02 -5.68
CA ALA A 332 1.34 -23.11 -6.17
C ALA A 332 2.84 -22.81 -5.97
N GLY A 333 3.23 -21.54 -6.00
CA GLY A 333 4.56 -21.06 -5.66
C GLY A 333 4.91 -21.28 -4.19
N ILE A 334 4.03 -20.86 -3.27
CA ILE A 334 4.20 -21.05 -1.82
C ILE A 334 4.30 -22.54 -1.45
N TYR A 335 3.56 -23.42 -2.12
CA TYR A 335 3.66 -24.87 -1.93
C TYR A 335 4.84 -25.54 -2.65
N GLY A 336 5.65 -24.79 -3.39
CA GLY A 336 6.85 -25.30 -4.06
C GLY A 336 6.59 -26.07 -5.36
N PHE A 337 5.41 -25.97 -5.97
CA PHE A 337 5.04 -26.77 -7.16
C PHE A 337 5.77 -26.37 -8.46
N PHE A 338 6.39 -25.18 -8.51
CA PHE A 338 7.02 -24.68 -9.73
C PHE A 338 8.53 -24.91 -9.84
N GLY A 339 9.19 -25.51 -8.84
CA GLY A 339 10.65 -25.64 -8.84
C GLY A 339 11.32 -24.30 -9.13
N ASP A 340 12.21 -24.23 -10.13
CA ASP A 340 12.90 -22.99 -10.54
C ASP A 340 12.01 -21.93 -11.24
N TRP A 341 10.82 -22.30 -11.69
CA TRP A 341 9.88 -21.38 -12.36
C TRP A 341 9.06 -20.53 -11.39
N TRP A 342 9.27 -20.68 -10.09
CA TRP A 342 8.54 -19.97 -9.02
C TRP A 342 8.52 -18.44 -9.23
N PHE A 343 9.63 -17.83 -9.66
CA PHE A 343 9.70 -16.38 -9.90
C PHE A 343 8.82 -15.94 -11.08
N TRP A 344 8.63 -16.80 -12.09
CA TRP A 344 7.91 -16.45 -13.31
C TRP A 344 6.41 -16.71 -13.21
N LEU A 345 6.02 -17.85 -12.64
CA LEU A 345 4.64 -18.31 -12.61
C LEU A 345 4.03 -18.30 -11.21
N GLY A 346 4.89 -18.35 -10.19
CA GLY A 346 4.50 -18.48 -8.79
C GLY A 346 4.51 -17.16 -8.03
N HIS A 347 5.23 -17.14 -6.91
CA HIS A 347 5.27 -16.06 -5.93
C HIS A 347 6.61 -15.31 -5.97
N GLN A 348 6.66 -14.03 -6.34
CA GLN A 348 7.91 -13.25 -6.40
C GLN A 348 8.50 -12.90 -5.03
N GLY A 349 7.72 -13.01 -3.95
CA GLY A 349 8.25 -12.89 -2.58
C GLY A 349 8.43 -11.47 -2.08
N TRP A 350 7.81 -10.50 -2.75
CA TRP A 350 7.84 -9.09 -2.39
C TRP A 350 6.44 -8.62 -2.07
N GLU A 351 6.24 -8.11 -0.85
CA GLU A 351 4.97 -7.51 -0.44
C GLU A 351 4.56 -6.42 -1.46
N TYR A 352 3.30 -6.48 -1.91
CA TYR A 352 2.66 -5.72 -3.00
C TYR A 352 3.04 -6.11 -4.44
N LEU A 353 4.06 -6.95 -4.64
CA LEU A 353 4.51 -7.47 -5.94
C LEU A 353 4.66 -9.00 -5.90
N GLU A 354 3.70 -9.68 -5.29
CA GLU A 354 3.71 -11.12 -5.06
C GLU A 354 3.51 -11.93 -6.35
N LEU A 355 2.70 -11.42 -7.27
CA LEU A 355 2.37 -12.09 -8.52
C LEU A 355 3.60 -12.41 -9.37
N GLY A 356 3.70 -13.63 -9.92
CA GLY A 356 4.83 -14.07 -10.77
C GLY A 356 5.14 -13.13 -11.95
N ARG A 357 6.42 -13.09 -12.39
CA ARG A 357 6.90 -12.17 -13.44
C ARG A 357 6.09 -12.19 -14.73
N LEU A 358 5.63 -13.38 -15.17
CA LEU A 358 4.78 -13.50 -16.36
C LEU A 358 3.47 -12.74 -16.18
N TRP A 359 2.81 -12.93 -15.03
CA TRP A 359 1.56 -12.25 -14.69
C TRP A 359 1.75 -10.74 -14.63
N GLN A 360 2.91 -10.28 -14.15
CA GLN A 360 3.25 -8.85 -14.08
C GLN A 360 3.39 -8.24 -15.48
N ILE A 361 4.05 -8.95 -16.39
CA ILE A 361 4.18 -8.52 -17.79
C ILE A 361 2.81 -8.48 -18.46
N LEU A 362 1.98 -9.51 -18.27
CA LEU A 362 0.63 -9.54 -18.82
C LEU A 362 -0.26 -8.43 -18.25
N LEU A 363 -0.12 -8.10 -16.97
CA LEU A 363 -0.78 -6.94 -16.35
C LEU A 363 -0.34 -5.64 -17.03
N PHE A 364 0.95 -5.44 -17.21
CA PHE A 364 1.49 -4.25 -17.90
C PHE A 364 0.98 -4.14 -19.34
N VAL A 365 0.94 -5.24 -20.09
CA VAL A 365 0.33 -5.28 -21.43
C VAL A 365 -1.17 -4.96 -21.37
N GLY A 366 -1.89 -5.44 -20.36
CA GLY A 366 -3.28 -5.08 -20.10
C GLY A 366 -3.48 -3.59 -19.85
N LEU A 367 -2.59 -2.95 -19.07
CA LEU A 367 -2.60 -1.50 -18.84
C LEU A 367 -2.33 -0.71 -20.13
N LEU A 368 -1.41 -1.16 -20.98
CA LEU A 368 -1.17 -0.56 -22.30
C LEU A 368 -2.39 -0.68 -23.21
N ALA A 369 -3.04 -1.85 -23.22
CA ALA A 369 -4.29 -2.06 -23.96
C ALA A 369 -5.42 -1.18 -23.43
N TRP A 370 -5.54 -1.03 -22.11
CA TRP A 370 -6.49 -0.10 -21.50
C TRP A 370 -6.24 1.35 -21.93
N LEU A 371 -5.00 1.82 -21.87
CA LEU A 371 -4.63 3.17 -22.28
C LEU A 371 -5.00 3.42 -23.74
N PHE A 372 -4.73 2.46 -24.62
CA PHE A 372 -5.14 2.51 -26.02
C PHE A 372 -6.66 2.60 -26.18
N ILE A 373 -7.42 1.79 -25.44
CA ILE A 373 -8.89 1.80 -25.48
C ILE A 373 -9.44 3.17 -25.06
N VAL A 374 -8.96 3.72 -23.94
CA VAL A 374 -9.40 5.04 -23.43
C VAL A 374 -9.00 6.15 -24.39
N TYR A 375 -7.74 6.18 -24.83
CA TYR A 375 -7.24 7.18 -25.77
C TYR A 375 -8.02 7.20 -27.08
N ARG A 376 -8.37 6.03 -27.63
CA ARG A 376 -9.15 5.91 -28.87
C ARG A 376 -10.54 6.53 -28.76
N ALA A 377 -11.17 6.45 -27.59
CA ALA A 377 -12.47 7.06 -27.36
C ALA A 377 -12.36 8.58 -27.17
N ILE A 378 -11.32 9.08 -26.50
CA ILE A 378 -11.14 10.51 -26.21
C ILE A 378 -10.64 11.30 -27.44
N SER A 379 -9.65 10.78 -28.16
CA SER A 379 -8.90 11.50 -29.21
C SER A 379 -9.75 12.01 -30.38
N ASN A 380 -10.91 11.42 -30.65
CA ASN A 380 -11.72 11.73 -31.83
C ASN A 380 -12.37 13.14 -31.80
N LYS A 381 -12.55 13.74 -30.61
CA LYS A 381 -13.15 15.09 -30.45
C LYS A 381 -12.30 16.09 -29.67
N THR A 382 -11.18 15.71 -29.06
CA THR A 382 -10.37 16.66 -28.27
C THR A 382 -9.89 17.87 -29.10
N SER A 383 -9.68 17.68 -30.41
CA SER A 383 -9.31 18.76 -31.34
C SER A 383 -10.46 19.68 -31.77
N ARG A 384 -11.71 19.34 -31.46
CA ARG A 384 -12.94 20.06 -31.85
C ARG A 384 -13.69 20.68 -30.66
N ILE A 385 -13.15 20.56 -29.45
CA ILE A 385 -13.66 21.23 -28.26
C ILE A 385 -13.35 22.72 -28.39
N GLY A 386 -14.38 23.57 -28.42
CA GLY A 386 -14.21 25.04 -28.50
C GLY A 386 -13.76 25.68 -27.18
N ASP A 387 -13.95 24.99 -26.05
CA ASP A 387 -13.44 25.41 -24.73
C ASP A 387 -11.98 24.95 -24.56
N GLU A 388 -11.05 25.89 -24.72
CA GLU A 388 -9.61 25.64 -24.59
C GLU A 388 -9.20 25.17 -23.18
N ASP A 389 -9.91 25.58 -22.12
CA ASP A 389 -9.57 25.14 -20.77
C ASP A 389 -10.08 23.73 -20.49
N PHE A 390 -11.25 23.36 -21.01
CA PHE A 390 -11.71 21.97 -20.96
C PHE A 390 -10.77 21.04 -21.74
N LYS A 391 -10.29 21.47 -22.91
CA LYS A 391 -9.29 20.73 -23.70
C LYS A 391 -7.98 20.50 -22.93
N LYS A 392 -7.46 21.52 -22.24
CA LYS A 392 -6.26 21.38 -21.37
C LYS A 392 -6.51 20.41 -20.22
N LEU A 393 -7.71 20.43 -19.63
CA LEU A 393 -8.08 19.48 -18.57
C LEU A 393 -8.12 18.04 -19.08
N ILE A 394 -8.64 17.79 -20.28
CA ILE A 394 -8.59 16.47 -20.91
C ILE A 394 -7.14 16.04 -21.21
N ASN A 395 -6.28 16.95 -21.66
CA ASN A 395 -4.85 16.65 -21.86
C ASN A 395 -4.17 16.27 -20.53
N PHE A 396 -4.44 17.01 -19.46
CA PHE A 396 -3.94 16.67 -18.12
C PHE A 396 -4.40 15.27 -17.69
N TYR A 397 -5.67 14.93 -17.90
CA TYR A 397 -6.21 13.60 -17.65
C TYR A 397 -5.50 12.49 -18.45
N VAL A 398 -5.27 12.71 -19.76
CA VAL A 398 -4.58 11.74 -20.61
C VAL A 398 -3.12 11.57 -20.19
N VAL A 399 -2.41 12.65 -19.85
CA VAL A 399 -1.03 12.57 -19.35
C VAL A 399 -0.98 11.81 -18.03
N ALA A 400 -1.89 12.08 -17.10
CA ALA A 400 -1.97 11.33 -15.86
C ALA A 400 -2.23 9.82 -16.10
N ALA A 401 -3.10 9.47 -17.05
CA ALA A 401 -3.31 8.07 -17.45
C ALA A 401 -2.07 7.42 -18.08
N ILE A 402 -1.28 8.17 -18.87
CA ILE A 402 -0.01 7.67 -19.41
C ILE A 402 0.99 7.40 -18.29
N LEU A 403 1.11 8.33 -17.32
CA LEU A 403 2.01 8.17 -16.18
C LEU A 403 1.63 6.96 -15.32
N VAL A 404 0.33 6.71 -15.13
CA VAL A 404 -0.18 5.49 -14.47
C VAL A 404 0.38 4.24 -15.14
N VAL A 405 0.37 4.15 -16.47
CA VAL A 405 0.91 2.95 -17.15
C VAL A 405 2.44 2.94 -17.10
N ALA A 406 3.09 4.07 -17.37
CA ALA A 406 4.55 4.16 -17.47
C ALA A 406 5.25 3.80 -16.15
N PHE A 407 4.75 4.28 -15.01
CA PHE A 407 5.40 4.04 -13.72
C PHE A 407 5.26 2.60 -13.23
N PHE A 408 4.24 1.85 -13.67
CA PHE A 408 4.15 0.42 -13.38
C PHE A 408 5.34 -0.37 -13.96
N ALA A 409 5.94 0.10 -15.07
CA ALA A 409 7.06 -0.56 -15.72
C ALA A 409 8.32 -0.64 -14.84
N PHE A 410 8.49 0.26 -13.85
CA PHE A 410 9.62 0.21 -12.91
C PHE A 410 9.62 -1.06 -12.05
N GLY A 411 8.46 -1.68 -11.84
CA GLY A 411 8.37 -3.00 -11.20
C GLY A 411 9.05 -4.12 -12.00
N LEU A 412 9.46 -3.85 -13.25
CA LEU A 412 10.22 -4.75 -14.11
C LEU A 412 11.75 -4.61 -13.99
N PHE A 413 12.24 -3.70 -13.16
CA PHE A 413 13.67 -3.35 -13.12
C PHE A 413 14.49 -4.17 -12.10
N PHE A 414 13.85 -5.11 -11.42
CA PHE A 414 14.53 -6.11 -10.58
C PHE A 414 14.14 -7.53 -11.00
N ALA A 415 15.01 -8.48 -10.71
CA ALA A 415 14.84 -9.89 -11.04
C ALA A 415 15.26 -10.81 -9.88
N ARG A 416 15.02 -12.11 -10.01
CA ARG A 416 15.59 -13.15 -9.15
C ARG A 416 17.10 -12.92 -8.95
N GLY A 417 17.56 -12.98 -7.69
CA GLY A 417 18.97 -12.74 -7.32
C GLY A 417 19.43 -11.27 -7.30
N THR A 418 18.54 -10.30 -7.54
CA THR A 418 18.87 -8.87 -7.34
C THR A 418 19.15 -8.61 -5.85
N HIS A 419 20.16 -7.79 -5.55
CA HIS A 419 20.46 -7.40 -4.18
C HIS A 419 19.23 -6.76 -3.52
N ILE A 420 18.90 -7.18 -2.30
CA ILE A 420 17.65 -6.81 -1.61
C ILE A 420 17.40 -5.29 -1.59
N THR A 421 18.39 -4.45 -1.26
CA THR A 421 18.26 -2.97 -1.27
C THR A 421 17.88 -2.41 -2.64
N ILE A 422 18.38 -3.00 -3.73
CA ILE A 422 18.09 -2.53 -5.10
C ILE A 422 16.70 -2.99 -5.54
N ALA A 423 16.33 -4.23 -5.23
CA ALA A 423 14.98 -4.72 -5.48
C ALA A 423 13.95 -3.88 -4.70
N ASP A 424 14.23 -3.58 -3.44
CA ASP A 424 13.36 -2.80 -2.57
C ASP A 424 13.25 -1.33 -3.01
N TYR A 425 14.34 -0.71 -3.49
CA TYR A 425 14.30 0.60 -4.15
C TYR A 425 13.28 0.64 -5.30
N TRP A 426 13.35 -0.32 -6.23
CA TRP A 426 12.41 -0.38 -7.36
C TRP A 426 11.00 -0.83 -6.95
N ARG A 427 10.87 -1.62 -5.88
CA ARG A 427 9.57 -1.97 -5.31
C ARG A 427 8.81 -0.73 -4.87
N TRP A 428 9.47 0.20 -4.18
CA TRP A 428 8.83 1.43 -3.72
C TRP A 428 8.47 2.42 -4.84
N PHE A 429 9.07 2.30 -6.03
CA PHE A 429 8.59 3.04 -7.22
C PHE A 429 7.17 2.62 -7.61
N VAL A 430 6.81 1.35 -7.45
CA VAL A 430 5.47 0.83 -7.79
C VAL A 430 4.53 0.74 -6.60
N VAL A 431 5.03 0.82 -5.37
CA VAL A 431 4.18 0.87 -4.17
C VAL A 431 3.89 2.32 -3.76
N HIS A 432 4.90 3.16 -3.59
CA HIS A 432 4.69 4.53 -3.14
C HIS A 432 4.54 5.50 -4.33
N ILE A 433 5.49 5.59 -5.26
CA ILE A 433 5.37 6.60 -6.34
C ILE A 433 4.14 6.30 -7.22
N TRP A 434 3.98 5.06 -7.66
CA TRP A 434 2.86 4.68 -8.54
C TRP A 434 1.49 4.81 -7.85
N VAL A 435 1.33 4.30 -6.62
CA VAL A 435 0.04 4.36 -5.92
C VAL A 435 -0.19 5.72 -5.27
N GLU A 436 0.79 6.27 -4.55
CA GLU A 436 0.58 7.47 -3.73
C GLU A 436 0.78 8.76 -4.53
N SER A 437 1.73 8.85 -5.46
CA SER A 437 1.90 10.06 -6.27
C SER A 437 1.09 10.03 -7.57
N ILE A 438 1.23 8.97 -8.36
CA ILE A 438 0.66 8.92 -9.71
C ILE A 438 -0.84 8.65 -9.69
N PHE A 439 -1.35 7.76 -8.82
CA PHE A 439 -2.81 7.59 -8.70
C PHE A 439 -3.49 8.79 -8.05
N GLU A 440 -2.84 9.50 -7.13
CA GLU A 440 -3.40 10.74 -6.60
C GLU A 440 -3.52 11.79 -7.72
N ALA A 441 -2.49 11.98 -8.53
CA ALA A 441 -2.54 12.87 -9.70
C ALA A 441 -3.63 12.46 -10.70
N PHE A 442 -3.78 11.16 -10.97
CA PHE A 442 -4.85 10.63 -11.83
C PHE A 442 -6.25 10.80 -11.19
N GLY A 443 -6.38 10.59 -9.89
CA GLY A 443 -7.59 10.84 -9.10
C GLY A 443 -8.05 12.28 -9.18
N VAL A 444 -7.13 13.22 -8.98
CA VAL A 444 -7.38 14.64 -9.14
C VAL A 444 -7.82 14.96 -10.56
N ALA A 445 -7.20 14.35 -11.58
CA ALA A 445 -7.60 14.53 -12.97
C ALA A 445 -9.04 14.03 -13.23
N VAL A 446 -9.37 12.81 -12.76
CA VAL A 446 -10.71 12.23 -12.89
C VAL A 446 -11.73 13.10 -12.19
N ILE A 447 -11.51 13.46 -10.91
CA ILE A 447 -12.43 14.28 -10.13
C ILE A 447 -12.66 15.63 -10.81
N SER A 448 -11.60 16.29 -11.27
CA SER A 448 -11.70 17.56 -11.99
C SER A 448 -12.55 17.43 -13.26
N VAL A 449 -12.33 16.38 -14.06
CA VAL A 449 -13.16 16.12 -15.26
C VAL A 449 -14.62 15.85 -14.88
N LEU A 450 -14.88 15.08 -13.82
CA LEU A 450 -16.22 14.78 -13.34
C LEU A 450 -16.97 16.02 -12.86
N LEU A 451 -16.31 16.88 -12.06
CA LEU A 451 -16.91 18.12 -11.55
C LEU A 451 -17.27 19.07 -12.69
N VAL A 452 -16.41 19.20 -13.70
CA VAL A 452 -16.68 20.02 -14.89
C VAL A 452 -17.80 19.41 -15.72
N ALA A 453 -17.78 18.09 -15.95
CA ALA A 453 -18.82 17.39 -16.70
C ALA A 453 -20.19 17.42 -16.03
N MET A 454 -20.27 17.57 -14.71
CA MET A 454 -21.51 17.76 -13.95
C MET A 454 -21.93 19.24 -13.81
N GLY A 455 -21.13 20.18 -14.32
CA GLY A 455 -21.37 21.61 -14.20
C GLY A 455 -21.08 22.18 -12.80
N LEU A 456 -20.43 21.42 -11.92
CA LEU A 456 -20.15 21.82 -10.54
C LEU A 456 -18.95 22.77 -10.43
N ALA A 457 -18.06 22.78 -11.42
CA ALA A 457 -16.90 23.64 -11.47
C ALA A 457 -16.61 24.11 -12.92
N PRO A 458 -16.16 25.36 -13.12
CA PRO A 458 -15.59 25.79 -14.40
C PRO A 458 -14.30 25.03 -14.73
N ALA A 459 -14.07 24.72 -16.01
CA ALA A 459 -12.86 24.01 -16.46
C ALA A 459 -11.56 24.71 -16.03
N ALA A 460 -11.50 26.04 -16.14
CA ALA A 460 -10.36 26.84 -15.71
C ALA A 460 -10.04 26.68 -14.21
N ALA A 461 -11.07 26.65 -13.36
CA ALA A 461 -10.89 26.51 -11.91
C ALA A 461 -10.43 25.09 -11.55
N ALA A 462 -11.07 24.07 -12.14
CA ALA A 462 -10.70 22.68 -11.95
C ALA A 462 -9.25 22.41 -12.41
N LEU A 463 -8.85 22.98 -13.56
CA LEU A 463 -7.50 22.86 -14.10
C LEU A 463 -6.44 23.52 -13.20
N ARG A 464 -6.71 24.72 -12.67
CA ARG A 464 -5.79 25.40 -11.74
C ARG A 464 -5.55 24.58 -10.48
N VAL A 465 -6.62 24.06 -9.88
CA VAL A 465 -6.52 23.18 -8.71
C VAL A 465 -5.76 21.90 -9.07
N ALA A 466 -6.07 21.28 -10.21
CA ALA A 466 -5.41 20.06 -10.65
C ALA A 466 -3.90 20.23 -10.82
N TYR A 467 -3.45 21.31 -11.50
CA TYR A 467 -2.02 21.60 -11.65
C TYR A 467 -1.35 21.92 -10.32
N PHE A 468 -2.00 22.71 -9.47
CA PHE A 468 -1.44 23.08 -8.16
C PHE A 468 -1.26 21.83 -7.29
N THR A 469 -2.28 21.00 -7.17
CA THR A 469 -2.21 19.74 -6.42
C THR A 469 -1.17 18.80 -7.02
N ALA A 470 -1.19 18.56 -8.34
CA ALA A 470 -0.24 17.65 -8.97
C ALA A 470 1.21 18.12 -8.87
N ALA A 471 1.49 19.43 -8.94
CA ALA A 471 2.82 19.97 -8.77
C ALA A 471 3.35 19.73 -7.35
N PHE A 472 2.51 19.95 -6.34
CA PHE A 472 2.87 19.68 -4.95
C PHE A 472 3.07 18.19 -4.69
N VAL A 473 2.12 17.34 -5.11
CA VAL A 473 2.21 15.88 -4.96
C VAL A 473 3.46 15.33 -5.66
N ALA A 474 3.79 15.81 -6.86
CA ALA A 474 5.01 15.40 -7.55
C ALA A 474 6.28 15.89 -6.84
N PHE A 475 6.28 17.13 -6.33
CA PHE A 475 7.43 17.69 -5.62
C PHE A 475 7.70 16.97 -4.29
N SER A 476 6.66 16.65 -3.53
CA SER A 476 6.80 15.98 -2.24
C SER A 476 6.87 14.46 -2.39
N GLY A 477 5.91 13.81 -3.06
CA GLY A 477 5.78 12.35 -3.08
C GLY A 477 6.88 11.60 -3.84
N ILE A 478 7.39 12.15 -4.97
CA ILE A 478 8.46 11.48 -5.73
C ILE A 478 9.74 11.37 -4.89
N LEU A 479 10.11 12.44 -4.18
CA LEU A 479 11.29 12.44 -3.32
C LEU A 479 11.01 11.88 -1.93
N GLY A 480 9.78 12.05 -1.43
CA GLY A 480 9.30 11.58 -0.14
C GLY A 480 9.18 10.06 -0.05
N THR A 481 9.13 9.37 -1.19
CA THR A 481 9.36 7.92 -1.30
C THR A 481 10.55 7.44 -0.48
N ALA A 482 11.58 8.28 -0.33
CA ALA A 482 12.76 8.00 0.46
C ALA A 482 12.51 7.74 1.96
N HIS A 483 11.31 8.02 2.50
CA HIS A 483 10.98 7.59 3.85
C HIS A 483 10.90 6.07 4.01
N HIS A 484 10.77 5.31 2.91
CA HIS A 484 10.90 3.85 2.90
C HIS A 484 12.37 3.40 2.81
N TYR A 485 13.30 4.32 2.58
CA TYR A 485 14.73 4.04 2.39
C TYR A 485 15.56 4.31 3.65
N PHE A 486 14.92 4.68 4.77
CA PHE A 486 15.61 5.01 6.00
C PHE A 486 16.48 3.86 6.52
N TRP A 487 15.99 2.62 6.43
CA TRP A 487 16.61 1.47 7.10
C TRP A 487 16.97 0.31 6.17
N PHE A 488 16.68 0.41 4.87
CA PHE A 488 16.80 -0.68 3.89
C PHE A 488 18.23 -1.00 3.39
N GLY A 489 19.26 -0.55 4.09
CA GLY A 489 20.67 -0.77 3.73
C GLY A 489 21.31 0.32 2.84
N GLY A 490 20.59 1.39 2.51
CA GLY A 490 21.11 2.55 1.78
C GLY A 490 21.78 3.62 2.67
N PRO A 491 22.48 4.59 2.07
CA PRO A 491 23.22 5.62 2.80
C PRO A 491 22.29 6.54 3.60
N SER A 492 22.82 7.14 4.66
CA SER A 492 22.09 8.02 5.57
C SER A 492 21.52 9.29 4.92
N ALA A 493 22.02 9.66 3.73
CA ALA A 493 21.45 10.73 2.90
C ALA A 493 19.95 10.54 2.61
N TRP A 494 19.45 9.30 2.61
CA TRP A 494 18.01 9.03 2.48
C TRP A 494 17.19 9.48 3.69
N LEU A 495 17.77 9.54 4.90
CA LEU A 495 17.11 10.14 6.07
C LEU A 495 16.77 11.61 5.80
N ALA A 496 17.69 12.33 5.15
CA ALA A 496 17.52 13.73 4.79
C ALA A 496 16.40 13.93 3.77
N ILE A 497 16.52 13.26 2.63
CA ILE A 497 15.58 13.39 1.50
C ILE A 497 14.20 12.89 1.94
N GLY A 498 14.14 11.68 2.52
CA GLY A 498 12.90 11.08 2.97
C GLY A 498 12.23 11.98 3.98
N SER A 499 12.89 12.36 5.07
CA SER A 499 12.25 13.16 6.14
C SER A 499 11.73 14.52 5.63
N VAL A 500 12.53 15.25 4.86
CA VAL A 500 12.16 16.60 4.39
C VAL A 500 10.98 16.55 3.42
N PHE A 501 11.05 15.71 2.39
CA PHE A 501 10.05 15.71 1.33
C PHE A 501 8.76 15.00 1.73
N SER A 502 8.83 13.89 2.48
CA SER A 502 7.63 13.23 3.01
C SER A 502 6.91 14.07 4.07
N SER A 503 7.63 14.88 4.85
CA SER A 503 6.99 15.80 5.81
C SER A 503 6.19 16.92 5.14
N VAL A 504 6.41 17.16 3.84
CA VAL A 504 5.65 18.11 3.04
C VAL A 504 4.37 17.49 2.46
N GLU A 505 4.33 16.17 2.27
CA GLU A 505 3.19 15.46 1.64
C GLU A 505 1.84 15.67 2.34
N PRO A 506 1.74 15.82 3.68
CA PRO A 506 0.45 16.10 4.30
C PRO A 506 -0.15 17.47 3.92
N VAL A 507 0.66 18.42 3.42
CA VAL A 507 0.22 19.81 3.19
C VAL A 507 -0.90 19.91 2.14
N PRO A 508 -0.79 19.31 0.94
CA PRO A 508 -1.89 19.27 -0.03
C PRO A 508 -3.19 18.65 0.50
N LEU A 509 -3.09 17.70 1.44
CA LEU A 509 -4.23 16.96 1.97
C LEU A 509 -5.21 17.86 2.74
N PHE A 510 -4.72 18.93 3.36
CA PHE A 510 -5.59 19.94 3.99
C PHE A 510 -6.52 20.62 2.98
N GLY A 511 -6.03 20.87 1.75
CA GLY A 511 -6.83 21.43 0.66
C GLY A 511 -7.96 20.50 0.23
N LEU A 512 -7.70 19.18 0.21
CA LEU A 512 -8.71 18.17 -0.14
C LEU A 512 -9.84 18.10 0.90
N VAL A 513 -9.55 18.30 2.19
CA VAL A 513 -10.58 18.36 3.24
C VAL A 513 -11.47 19.58 3.05
N VAL A 514 -10.88 20.76 2.85
CA VAL A 514 -11.64 22.00 2.59
C VAL A 514 -12.54 21.80 1.39
N ARG A 515 -12.03 21.20 0.31
CA ARG A 515 -12.83 20.89 -0.86
C ARG A 515 -13.95 19.88 -0.55
N GLY A 516 -13.66 18.80 0.17
CA GLY A 516 -14.67 17.83 0.60
C GLY A 516 -15.81 18.47 1.43
N LEU A 517 -15.48 19.41 2.32
CA LEU A 517 -16.47 20.18 3.08
C LEU A 517 -17.32 21.10 2.18
N MET A 518 -16.70 21.74 1.19
CA MET A 518 -17.41 22.56 0.21
C MET A 518 -18.37 21.72 -0.65
N GLU A 519 -17.90 20.57 -1.14
CA GLU A 519 -18.72 19.60 -1.89
C GLU A 519 -19.89 19.12 -1.02
N TYR A 520 -19.64 18.74 0.24
CA TYR A 520 -20.68 18.36 1.20
C TYR A 520 -21.74 19.46 1.38
N LYS A 521 -21.30 20.72 1.53
CA LYS A 521 -22.20 21.87 1.63
C LYS A 521 -23.03 22.06 0.36
N SER A 522 -22.41 21.92 -0.81
CA SER A 522 -23.09 22.02 -2.12
C SER A 522 -24.17 20.94 -2.27
N ILE A 523 -23.87 19.69 -1.91
CA ILE A 523 -24.82 18.57 -1.93
C ILE A 523 -26.00 18.85 -1.00
N ARG A 524 -25.73 19.31 0.23
CA ARG A 524 -26.77 19.69 1.20
C ARG A 524 -27.67 20.80 0.68
N GLN A 525 -27.09 21.82 0.04
CA GLN A 525 -27.84 22.94 -0.55
C GLN A 525 -28.73 22.51 -1.72
N LYS A 526 -28.30 21.52 -2.52
CA LYS A 526 -29.08 20.97 -3.66
C LYS A 526 -30.20 20.01 -3.24
N GLY A 527 -30.23 19.56 -1.98
CA GLY A 527 -31.31 18.74 -1.41
C GLY A 527 -31.29 17.26 -1.85
N GLN A 528 -32.35 16.52 -1.50
CA GLN A 528 -32.46 15.07 -1.80
C GLN A 528 -32.58 14.74 -3.30
N ALA A 529 -32.79 15.75 -4.17
CA ALA A 529 -32.97 15.55 -5.60
C ALA A 529 -31.65 15.31 -6.36
N PHE A 530 -30.47 15.50 -5.73
CA PHE A 530 -29.20 15.35 -6.43
C PHE A 530 -28.89 13.88 -6.80
N PRO A 531 -28.79 13.53 -8.10
CA PRO A 531 -28.67 12.12 -8.52
C PRO A 531 -27.41 11.41 -8.06
N TYR A 532 -26.32 12.14 -7.79
CA TYR A 532 -25.00 11.60 -7.43
C TYR A 532 -24.66 11.76 -5.94
N LYS A 533 -25.67 11.87 -5.07
CA LYS A 533 -25.48 12.05 -3.61
C LYS A 533 -24.51 11.07 -2.97
N TRP A 534 -24.72 9.76 -3.14
CA TRP A 534 -23.88 8.71 -2.55
C TRP A 534 -22.46 8.66 -3.12
N PRO A 535 -22.26 8.68 -4.46
CA PRO A 535 -20.93 8.84 -5.04
C PRO A 535 -20.14 9.97 -4.38
N MET A 536 -20.76 11.14 -4.22
CA MET A 536 -20.10 12.29 -3.61
C MET A 536 -19.85 12.12 -2.11
N TYR A 537 -20.73 11.45 -1.35
CA TYR A 537 -20.44 11.15 0.06
C TYR A 537 -19.23 10.25 0.22
N PHE A 538 -19.06 9.25 -0.65
CA PHE A 538 -17.84 8.42 -0.67
C PHE A 538 -16.58 9.23 -1.04
N LEU A 539 -16.69 10.21 -1.95
CA LEU A 539 -15.60 11.15 -2.22
C LEU A 539 -15.25 12.02 -1.00
N VAL A 540 -16.25 12.52 -0.27
CA VAL A 540 -16.03 13.27 0.96
C VAL A 540 -15.39 12.40 2.05
N ALA A 541 -15.82 11.14 2.18
CA ALA A 541 -15.19 10.18 3.08
C ALA A 541 -13.73 9.92 2.69
N SER A 542 -13.46 9.75 1.39
CA SER A 542 -12.10 9.63 0.86
C SER A 542 -11.23 10.82 1.25
N SER A 543 -11.72 12.05 1.09
CA SER A 543 -11.02 13.27 1.53
C SER A 543 -10.77 13.30 3.04
N PHE A 544 -11.74 12.89 3.86
CA PHE A 544 -11.58 12.81 5.31
C PHE A 544 -10.49 11.82 5.72
N TRP A 545 -10.53 10.62 5.15
CA TRP A 545 -9.52 9.58 5.38
C TRP A 545 -8.17 9.93 4.78
N ASN A 546 -8.12 10.77 3.76
CA ASN A 546 -6.84 11.25 3.24
C ASN A 546 -6.14 12.12 4.30
N PHE A 547 -6.88 13.01 4.96
CA PHE A 547 -6.34 13.76 6.08
C PHE A 547 -6.02 12.90 7.30
N LEU A 548 -6.95 12.08 7.79
CA LEU A 548 -6.74 11.30 9.01
C LEU A 548 -5.78 10.13 8.80
N GLY A 549 -6.01 9.35 7.76
CA GLY A 549 -5.24 8.15 7.41
C GLY A 549 -3.87 8.46 6.84
N ALA A 550 -3.80 9.21 5.74
CA ALA A 550 -2.51 9.53 5.12
C ALA A 550 -1.81 10.70 5.82
N GLY A 551 -2.52 11.79 6.12
CA GLY A 551 -1.93 12.97 6.76
C GLY A 551 -1.50 12.74 8.21
N ILE A 552 -2.45 12.47 9.12
CA ILE A 552 -2.16 12.35 10.56
C ILE A 552 -1.40 11.05 10.86
N PHE A 553 -1.98 9.89 10.51
CA PHE A 553 -1.34 8.60 10.84
C PHE A 553 -0.10 8.32 10.00
N GLY A 554 0.00 8.85 8.77
CA GLY A 554 1.24 8.78 8.00
C GLY A 554 2.33 9.65 8.62
N PHE A 555 2.04 10.91 8.97
CA PHE A 555 3.03 11.79 9.61
C PHE A 555 3.48 11.28 10.98
N LEU A 556 2.59 10.63 11.74
CA LEU A 556 2.90 10.00 13.02
C LEU A 556 4.11 9.05 12.90
N ILE A 557 4.19 8.29 11.81
CA ILE A 557 5.25 7.29 11.59
C ILE A 557 6.36 7.80 10.67
N ASN A 558 6.32 9.07 10.25
CA ASN A 558 7.19 9.60 9.20
C ASN A 558 8.55 10.09 9.72
N LEU A 559 8.58 10.71 10.90
CA LEU A 559 9.80 11.32 11.42
C LEU A 559 10.84 10.22 11.70
N PRO A 560 12.09 10.32 11.20
CA PRO A 560 13.11 9.27 11.38
C PRO A 560 13.27 8.80 12.82
N VAL A 561 13.17 9.69 13.81
CA VAL A 561 13.30 9.34 15.23
C VAL A 561 12.14 8.49 15.76
N ILE A 562 10.92 8.71 15.26
CA ILE A 562 9.76 7.88 15.61
C ILE A 562 9.80 6.58 14.81
N ASN A 563 10.04 6.72 13.50
CA ASN A 563 10.12 5.61 12.57
C ASN A 563 11.23 4.61 12.96
N PHE A 564 12.34 5.06 13.55
CA PHE A 564 13.38 4.15 14.06
C PHE A 564 12.83 3.07 15.00
N PHE A 565 11.84 3.40 15.84
CA PHE A 565 11.23 2.46 16.78
C PHE A 565 9.93 1.83 16.27
N GLU A 566 9.18 2.55 15.43
CA GLU A 566 7.90 2.09 14.90
C GLU A 566 8.03 1.26 13.61
N HIS A 567 9.12 1.42 12.85
CA HIS A 567 9.25 0.80 11.52
C HIS A 567 9.01 -0.70 11.58
N GLY A 568 8.03 -1.15 10.80
CA GLY A 568 7.53 -2.52 10.88
C GLY A 568 6.78 -2.79 12.18
N THR A 569 5.80 -1.99 12.55
CA THR A 569 4.89 -2.28 13.67
C THR A 569 3.43 -2.06 13.27
N TYR A 570 2.50 -2.21 14.22
CA TYR A 570 1.08 -2.05 13.98
C TYR A 570 0.65 -0.61 13.67
N LEU A 571 1.49 0.42 13.92
CA LEU A 571 1.15 1.78 13.46
C LEU A 571 1.26 1.90 11.94
N THR A 572 2.19 1.18 11.31
CA THR A 572 2.26 1.02 9.86
C THR A 572 0.99 0.36 9.32
N VAL A 573 0.48 -0.68 10.01
CA VAL A 573 -0.79 -1.35 9.63
C VAL A 573 -1.99 -0.41 9.82
N ASN A 574 -1.99 0.39 10.88
CA ASN A 574 -2.99 1.41 11.17
C ASN A 574 -3.07 2.47 10.05
N HIS A 575 -1.93 3.07 9.72
CA HIS A 575 -1.82 4.01 8.61
C HIS A 575 -2.20 3.35 7.28
N GLY A 576 -1.67 2.16 6.99
CA GLY A 576 -1.94 1.43 5.75
C GLY A 576 -3.43 1.18 5.48
N HIS A 577 -4.21 0.74 6.48
CA HIS A 577 -5.66 0.57 6.30
C HIS A 577 -6.39 1.92 6.17
N ALA A 578 -6.04 2.88 7.02
CA ALA A 578 -6.68 4.20 7.02
C ALA A 578 -6.40 4.99 5.72
N ALA A 579 -5.22 4.81 5.12
CA ALA A 579 -4.83 5.42 3.86
C ALA A 579 -5.33 4.60 2.65
N LEU A 580 -4.95 3.32 2.51
CA LEU A 580 -5.28 2.53 1.34
C LEU A 580 -6.78 2.35 1.16
N PHE A 581 -7.47 1.83 2.18
CA PHE A 581 -8.92 1.64 2.10
C PHE A 581 -9.67 2.97 2.29
N GLY A 582 -9.28 3.76 3.28
CA GLY A 582 -9.95 5.02 3.58
C GLY A 582 -9.89 6.04 2.43
N VAL A 583 -8.76 6.14 1.72
CA VAL A 583 -8.60 7.05 0.57
C VAL A 583 -9.00 6.35 -0.72
N TYR A 584 -8.18 5.41 -1.20
CA TYR A 584 -8.34 4.81 -2.51
C TYR A 584 -9.53 3.86 -2.58
N GLY A 585 -9.82 3.14 -1.48
CA GLY A 585 -10.99 2.29 -1.41
C GLY A 585 -12.30 3.07 -1.47
N MET A 586 -12.45 4.10 -0.63
CA MET A 586 -13.63 4.98 -0.65
C MET A 586 -13.78 5.73 -1.97
N LEU A 587 -12.67 6.22 -2.54
CA LEU A 587 -12.65 6.86 -3.86
C LEU A 587 -13.13 5.88 -4.95
N SER A 588 -12.61 4.65 -4.93
CA SER A 588 -13.01 3.60 -5.87
C SER A 588 -14.50 3.31 -5.76
N ILE A 589 -15.04 3.14 -4.54
CA ILE A 589 -16.49 2.96 -4.35
C ILE A 589 -17.28 4.17 -4.87
N GLY A 590 -16.78 5.39 -4.66
CA GLY A 590 -17.34 6.60 -5.24
C GLY A 590 -17.40 6.56 -6.76
N LEU A 591 -16.32 6.11 -7.42
CA LEU A 591 -16.24 5.95 -8.88
C LEU A 591 -17.13 4.82 -9.42
N VAL A 592 -17.23 3.69 -8.69
CA VAL A 592 -18.19 2.62 -8.98
C VAL A 592 -19.60 3.22 -8.99
N LEU A 593 -20.01 3.85 -7.90
CA LEU A 593 -21.36 4.39 -7.76
C LEU A 593 -21.64 5.52 -8.76
N PHE A 594 -20.64 6.35 -9.06
CA PHE A 594 -20.77 7.38 -10.10
C PHE A 594 -21.09 6.75 -11.45
N SER A 595 -20.29 5.74 -11.85
CA SER A 595 -20.47 5.04 -13.13
C SER A 595 -21.82 4.31 -13.15
N TRP A 596 -22.11 3.58 -12.07
CA TRP A 596 -23.32 2.78 -11.91
C TRP A 596 -24.59 3.64 -11.96
N ARG A 597 -24.56 4.85 -11.39
CA ARG A 597 -25.70 5.77 -11.39
C ARG A 597 -26.13 6.18 -12.80
N GLY A 598 -25.17 6.32 -13.72
CA GLY A 598 -25.44 6.57 -15.13
C GLY A 598 -25.80 5.31 -15.92
N MET A 599 -25.54 4.11 -15.40
CA MET A 599 -25.88 2.85 -16.06
C MET A 599 -27.27 2.29 -15.69
N VAL A 600 -27.68 2.42 -14.43
CA VAL A 600 -28.94 1.85 -13.91
C VAL A 600 -30.14 2.75 -14.19
N ASP A 601 -31.28 2.14 -14.51
CA ASP A 601 -32.57 2.83 -14.61
C ASP A 601 -32.98 3.45 -13.25
N ARG A 602 -33.40 4.72 -13.27
CA ARG A 602 -33.74 5.51 -12.07
C ARG A 602 -34.69 4.78 -11.12
N LYS A 603 -35.69 4.06 -11.65
CA LYS A 603 -36.70 3.35 -10.83
C LYS A 603 -36.16 2.21 -9.98
N HIS A 604 -34.98 1.68 -10.32
CA HIS A 604 -34.35 0.57 -9.58
C HIS A 604 -33.21 1.03 -8.67
N TRP A 605 -32.91 2.33 -8.63
CA TRP A 605 -31.92 2.89 -7.71
C TRP A 605 -32.50 3.00 -6.30
N SER A 606 -31.78 2.47 -5.31
CA SER A 606 -32.16 2.55 -3.89
C SER A 606 -31.01 3.08 -3.05
N ASP A 607 -31.31 4.11 -2.25
CA ASP A 607 -30.36 4.73 -1.33
C ASP A 607 -30.10 3.91 -0.06
N THR A 608 -31.00 2.99 0.30
CA THR A 608 -30.93 2.28 1.59
C THR A 608 -29.69 1.39 1.71
N PRO A 609 -29.37 0.50 0.74
CA PRO A 609 -28.16 -0.31 0.82
C PRO A 609 -26.88 0.53 0.82
N LEU A 610 -26.89 1.64 0.09
CA LEU A 610 -25.75 2.56 -0.01
C LEU A 610 -25.51 3.29 1.32
N LYS A 611 -26.57 3.67 2.04
CA LYS A 611 -26.49 4.24 3.38
C LYS A 611 -25.87 3.28 4.38
N VAL A 612 -26.32 2.02 4.37
CA VAL A 612 -25.79 0.99 5.27
C VAL A 612 -24.32 0.76 4.95
N SER A 613 -23.99 0.59 3.67
CA SER A 613 -22.62 0.40 3.18
C SER A 613 -21.68 1.54 3.59
N PHE A 614 -22.09 2.79 3.36
CA PHE A 614 -21.31 3.98 3.72
C PHE A 614 -20.94 4.04 5.20
N TRP A 615 -21.93 3.83 6.08
CA TRP A 615 -21.67 3.85 7.52
C TRP A 615 -20.94 2.60 8.01
N GLY A 616 -21.23 1.43 7.44
CA GLY A 616 -20.49 0.20 7.74
C GLY A 616 -19.00 0.35 7.47
N PHE A 617 -18.63 0.92 6.32
CA PHE A 617 -17.22 1.17 6.02
C PHE A 617 -16.58 2.21 6.94
N ASN A 618 -17.21 3.38 7.13
CA ASN A 618 -16.60 4.46 7.91
C ASN A 618 -16.53 4.13 9.41
N ILE A 619 -17.60 3.57 9.99
CA ILE A 619 -17.62 3.18 11.40
C ILE A 619 -16.69 2.00 11.62
N GLY A 620 -16.76 0.97 10.76
CA GLY A 620 -15.88 -0.19 10.88
C GLY A 620 -14.40 0.16 10.78
N LEU A 621 -14.01 0.96 9.78
CA LEU A 621 -12.62 1.43 9.62
C LEU A 621 -12.18 2.29 10.80
N PHE A 622 -13.02 3.23 11.26
CA PHE A 622 -12.71 4.07 12.41
C PHE A 622 -12.50 3.25 13.68
N LEU A 623 -13.41 2.33 13.97
CA LEU A 623 -13.32 1.46 15.14
C LEU A 623 -12.09 0.53 15.07
N MET A 624 -11.78 -0.06 13.90
CA MET A 624 -10.58 -0.89 13.72
C MET A 624 -9.30 -0.11 14.05
N THR A 625 -9.21 1.12 13.54
CA THR A 625 -8.08 2.03 13.76
C THR A 625 -7.95 2.38 15.24
N VAL A 626 -9.00 2.93 15.87
CA VAL A 626 -8.88 3.50 17.22
C VAL A 626 -8.96 2.46 18.34
N LEU A 627 -9.64 1.34 18.14
CA LEU A 627 -9.82 0.32 19.19
C LEU A 627 -8.75 -0.76 19.16
N THR A 628 -8.14 -1.05 18.00
CA THR A 628 -7.15 -2.13 17.89
C THR A 628 -5.82 -1.67 17.34
N LEU A 629 -5.76 -1.23 16.07
CA LEU A 629 -4.48 -1.05 15.38
C LEU A 629 -3.61 0.03 16.02
N PHE A 630 -4.19 1.20 16.30
CA PHE A 630 -3.49 2.31 16.93
C PHE A 630 -2.98 1.99 18.35
N PRO A 631 -3.82 1.56 19.32
CA PRO A 631 -3.34 1.28 20.67
C PRO A 631 -2.32 0.12 20.72
N VAL A 632 -2.50 -0.94 19.92
CA VAL A 632 -1.50 -2.02 19.81
C VAL A 632 -0.20 -1.50 19.21
N GLY A 633 -0.27 -0.69 18.16
CA GLY A 633 0.90 -0.06 17.53
C GLY A 633 1.68 0.85 18.48
N ILE A 634 1.00 1.67 19.29
CA ILE A 634 1.65 2.50 20.32
C ILE A 634 2.37 1.62 21.35
N ALA A 635 1.71 0.57 21.85
CA ALA A 635 2.33 -0.36 22.78
C ALA A 635 3.56 -1.06 22.17
N GLN A 636 3.48 -1.42 20.88
CA GLN A 636 4.54 -2.09 20.15
C GLN A 636 5.75 -1.15 19.93
N ALA A 637 5.52 0.07 19.46
CA ALA A 637 6.57 1.08 19.31
C ALA A 637 7.22 1.45 20.65
N TRP A 638 6.42 1.50 21.73
CA TRP A 638 6.95 1.74 23.07
C TRP A 638 7.83 0.59 23.59
N THR A 639 7.42 -0.66 23.36
CA THR A 639 8.25 -1.83 23.67
C THR A 639 9.52 -1.85 22.82
N SER A 640 9.44 -1.50 21.53
CA SER A 640 10.61 -1.34 20.66
C SER A 640 11.60 -0.30 21.21
N PHE A 641 11.10 0.83 21.74
CA PHE A 641 11.91 1.86 22.37
C PHE A 641 12.57 1.42 23.69
N LYS A 642 11.85 0.67 24.53
CA LYS A 642 12.31 0.29 25.87
C LYS A 642 13.16 -0.97 25.89
N GLU A 643 12.76 -1.99 25.16
CA GLU A 643 13.26 -3.36 25.24
C GLU A 643 14.00 -3.76 23.96
N GLY A 644 13.58 -3.22 22.81
CA GLY A 644 14.14 -3.51 21.49
C GLY A 644 13.08 -4.06 20.54
N LEU A 645 13.30 -3.90 19.23
CA LEU A 645 12.32 -4.31 18.22
C LEU A 645 12.09 -5.83 18.20
N TRP A 646 13.14 -6.61 18.50
CA TRP A 646 13.06 -8.07 18.52
C TRP A 646 12.00 -8.58 19.52
N ILE A 647 11.85 -7.96 20.70
CA ILE A 647 10.75 -8.26 21.64
C ILE A 647 9.42 -7.72 21.14
N ALA A 648 9.39 -6.50 20.59
CA ALA A 648 8.16 -5.90 20.06
C ALA A 648 7.54 -6.76 18.94
N ARG A 649 8.35 -7.59 18.28
CA ARG A 649 7.97 -8.50 17.19
C ARG A 649 7.88 -9.97 17.62
N ASP A 650 8.11 -10.26 18.91
CA ASP A 650 8.04 -11.60 19.46
C ASP A 650 6.61 -11.98 19.85
N VAL A 651 6.31 -13.29 19.88
CA VAL A 651 5.01 -13.82 20.32
C VAL A 651 4.64 -13.35 21.72
N SER A 652 5.61 -13.22 22.63
CA SER A 652 5.38 -12.73 23.99
C SER A 652 4.77 -11.33 24.04
N PHE A 653 5.00 -10.46 23.04
CA PHE A 653 4.32 -9.17 22.94
C PHE A 653 2.83 -9.35 22.63
N PHE A 654 2.51 -10.20 21.65
CA PHE A 654 1.14 -10.43 21.21
C PHE A 654 0.30 -11.19 22.25
N GLU A 655 0.95 -12.01 23.08
CA GLU A 655 0.31 -12.75 24.19
C GLU A 655 0.07 -11.91 25.44
N ARG A 656 0.57 -10.66 25.50
CA ARG A 656 0.26 -9.75 26.62
C ARG A 656 -1.26 -9.58 26.74
N PRO A 657 -1.85 -9.66 27.95
CA PRO A 657 -3.31 -9.70 28.13
C PRO A 657 -4.06 -8.56 27.42
N PHE A 658 -3.51 -7.34 27.46
CA PHE A 658 -4.08 -6.19 26.78
C PHE A 658 -4.05 -6.33 25.25
N VAL A 659 -2.95 -6.79 24.67
CA VAL A 659 -2.78 -6.93 23.22
C VAL A 659 -3.69 -8.05 22.70
N ALA A 660 -3.70 -9.19 23.38
CA ALA A 660 -4.59 -10.32 23.05
C ALA A 660 -6.08 -9.92 23.12
N PHE A 661 -6.49 -9.15 24.15
CA PHE A 661 -7.85 -8.65 24.27
C PHE A 661 -8.24 -7.73 23.10
N LEU A 662 -7.39 -6.75 22.75
CA LEU A 662 -7.67 -5.86 21.62
C LEU A 662 -7.67 -6.60 20.27
N GLY A 663 -6.82 -7.62 20.13
CA GLY A 663 -6.81 -8.51 18.98
C GLY A 663 -8.14 -9.25 18.81
N GLN A 664 -8.71 -9.79 19.90
CA GLN A 664 -10.04 -10.43 19.89
C GLN A 664 -11.16 -9.43 19.59
N LEU A 665 -11.10 -8.25 20.20
CA LEU A 665 -12.11 -7.19 20.00
C LEU A 665 -12.22 -6.77 18.53
N ARG A 666 -11.14 -6.90 17.75
CA ARG A 666 -11.07 -6.55 16.33
C ARG A 666 -12.12 -7.26 15.45
N ILE A 667 -12.64 -8.41 15.88
CA ILE A 667 -13.71 -9.10 15.17
C ILE A 667 -14.94 -8.20 14.96
N VAL A 668 -15.22 -7.28 15.89
CA VAL A 668 -16.37 -6.35 15.83
C VAL A 668 -16.23 -5.37 14.66
N PRO A 669 -15.21 -4.49 14.59
CA PRO A 669 -15.06 -3.59 13.46
C PRO A 669 -14.89 -4.32 12.13
N ASP A 670 -14.17 -5.44 12.09
CA ASP A 670 -13.98 -6.22 10.86
C ASP A 670 -15.31 -6.77 10.33
N THR A 671 -16.18 -7.29 11.21
CA THR A 671 -17.52 -7.75 10.84
C THR A 671 -18.40 -6.60 10.35
N VAL A 672 -18.28 -5.41 10.94
CA VAL A 672 -19.01 -4.21 10.49
C VAL A 672 -18.60 -3.82 9.07
N ILE A 673 -17.29 -3.85 8.75
CA ILE A 673 -16.80 -3.58 7.38
C ILE A 673 -17.38 -4.60 6.40
N ILE A 674 -17.30 -5.90 6.72
CA ILE A 674 -17.70 -6.96 5.78
C ILE A 674 -19.23 -7.00 5.62
N VAL A 675 -19.96 -7.15 6.72
CA VAL A 675 -21.40 -7.44 6.71
C VAL A 675 -22.25 -6.19 6.50
N LEU A 676 -21.83 -5.04 7.03
CA LEU A 676 -22.58 -3.79 6.87
C LEU A 676 -21.98 -2.89 5.79
N GLY A 677 -20.72 -3.07 5.42
CA GLY A 677 -20.07 -2.35 4.32
C GLY A 677 -20.18 -3.07 2.97
N VAL A 678 -19.46 -4.19 2.83
CA VAL A 678 -19.28 -4.89 1.54
C VAL A 678 -20.55 -5.57 1.06
N VAL A 679 -21.20 -6.37 1.91
CA VAL A 679 -22.36 -7.19 1.52
C VAL A 679 -23.55 -6.36 0.99
N PRO A 680 -23.95 -5.23 1.61
CA PRO A 680 -25.04 -4.41 1.08
C PRO A 680 -24.71 -3.79 -0.29
N LEU A 681 -23.45 -3.38 -0.49
CA LEU A 681 -22.98 -2.87 -1.79
C LEU A 681 -22.99 -3.96 -2.86
N LEU A 682 -22.56 -5.18 -2.51
CA LEU A 682 -22.64 -6.34 -3.39
C LEU A 682 -24.08 -6.63 -3.80
N ILE A 683 -24.99 -6.76 -2.83
CA ILE A 683 -26.40 -7.01 -3.08
C ILE A 683 -26.98 -5.91 -3.97
N PHE A 684 -26.64 -4.65 -3.73
CA PHE A 684 -27.08 -3.52 -4.54
C PHE A 684 -26.64 -3.65 -6.00
N LEU A 685 -25.36 -3.91 -6.26
CA LEU A 685 -24.83 -4.03 -7.61
C LEU A 685 -25.46 -5.23 -8.36
N PHE A 686 -25.53 -6.40 -7.73
CA PHE A 686 -26.12 -7.58 -8.36
C PHE A 686 -27.63 -7.45 -8.59
N LYS A 687 -28.37 -6.84 -7.66
CA LYS A 687 -29.82 -6.62 -7.81
C LYS A 687 -30.15 -5.62 -8.91
N THR A 688 -29.30 -4.63 -9.14
CA THR A 688 -29.54 -3.57 -10.13
C THR A 688 -28.95 -3.86 -11.51
N TYR A 689 -28.03 -4.83 -11.62
CA TYR A 689 -27.42 -5.22 -12.90
C TYR A 689 -28.41 -5.74 -13.96
N PRO A 690 -29.47 -6.50 -13.64
CA PRO A 690 -30.51 -6.83 -14.63
C PRO A 690 -31.31 -5.61 -15.13
N HIS A 691 -31.16 -4.47 -14.46
CA HIS A 691 -31.90 -3.23 -14.70
C HIS A 691 -31.02 -2.10 -15.26
N LEU A 692 -29.92 -2.46 -15.93
CA LEU A 692 -29.14 -1.52 -16.72
C LEU A 692 -29.98 -0.99 -17.90
N LYS A 693 -29.74 0.27 -18.28
CA LYS A 693 -30.38 0.87 -19.46
C LYS A 693 -29.97 0.12 -20.73
N GLN A 694 -30.87 0.06 -21.70
CA GLN A 694 -30.54 -0.46 -23.02
C GLN A 694 -29.51 0.45 -23.71
N PHE A 695 -28.58 -0.15 -24.46
CA PHE A 695 -27.66 0.61 -25.30
C PHE A 695 -28.31 0.94 -26.65
N GLY A 696 -28.11 2.15 -27.16
CA GLY A 696 -28.66 2.63 -28.42
C GLY A 696 -27.61 3.31 -29.30
N PRO A 697 -27.88 3.54 -30.61
CA PRO A 697 -26.95 4.30 -31.45
C PRO A 697 -26.75 5.71 -30.87
N THR A 698 -25.48 6.11 -30.71
CA THR A 698 -25.12 7.45 -30.24
C THR A 698 -25.62 8.46 -31.29
N ARG A 699 -26.74 9.13 -31.04
CA ARG A 699 -27.08 10.35 -31.80
C ARG A 699 -26.01 11.39 -31.48
N GLU A 700 -25.52 12.06 -32.51
CA GLU A 700 -24.59 13.18 -32.33
C GLU A 700 -25.25 14.18 -31.36
N ILE A 701 -24.54 14.55 -30.30
CA ILE A 701 -24.95 15.65 -29.43
C ILE A 701 -24.76 16.92 -30.27
N GLU A 702 -25.80 17.32 -31.00
CA GLU A 702 -25.84 18.62 -31.66
C GLU A 702 -25.89 19.69 -30.56
N PRO A 703 -25.03 20.74 -30.62
CA PRO A 703 -25.22 21.90 -29.78
C PRO A 703 -26.55 22.57 -30.17
N GLU A 704 -27.42 22.83 -29.18
CA GLU A 704 -28.59 23.67 -29.41
C GLU A 704 -28.13 25.00 -30.01
N PRO A 705 -28.74 25.47 -31.11
CA PRO A 705 -28.47 26.80 -31.63
C PRO A 705 -28.82 27.81 -30.53
N ALA A 706 -27.86 28.69 -30.22
CA ALA A 706 -28.05 29.78 -29.28
C ALA A 706 -29.38 30.49 -29.58
N GLY A 707 -30.34 30.34 -28.68
CA GLY A 707 -31.66 30.92 -28.82
C GLY A 707 -31.53 32.42 -29.06
N THR A 708 -31.87 32.85 -30.27
CA THR A 708 -32.07 34.27 -30.58
C THR A 708 -33.16 34.79 -29.66
N THR A 709 -32.80 35.65 -28.72
CA THR A 709 -33.69 36.56 -28.03
C THR A 709 -34.39 37.43 -29.07
N LYS A 710 -35.57 36.99 -29.53
CA LYS A 710 -36.50 37.89 -30.20
C LYS A 710 -37.17 38.73 -29.12
N SER A 711 -36.80 39.99 -29.08
CA SER A 711 -37.55 41.03 -28.39
C SER A 711 -39.00 41.01 -28.88
N ARG A 712 -39.94 40.83 -27.96
CA ARG A 712 -41.22 41.55 -27.92
C ARG A 712 -41.71 41.59 -26.49
#